data_AF-A0A3L6J6X5-F1
#
_entry.id   AF-A0A3L6J6X5-F1
#
_cell.length_a   1.000
_cell.length_b   1.000
_cell.length_c   1.000
_cell.angle_alpha   90.00
_cell.angle_beta   90.00
_cell.angle_gamma   90.00
#
_symmetry.space_group_name_H-M   'P 1'
#
loop_
_entity.id
_entity.type
_entity.pdbx_description
1 polymer ?
#
loop_
_entity_poly.entity_id
_entity_poly.type
_entity_poly.pdbx_seq_one_letter_code
_entity_poly.pdbx_strand_id
1 'polypeptide(L)'
;MIRLIGVLTTGGVPIKIKSSMDADGEMILGPLIEAAKALSNVIGSGEVRKLGFRENTLIVTECKKGYTVVALVDRAEDYMDSLLRVIADAIDDSDLVAADGLVGDTHTRTIDQILHTYTRDHIETGFAETIYGIWNPTLKVLMQDKKLSKALQDVESLFSRAESIEKWNNLKTKAKGTLDDALELALQGEFDRACAVAMSQEGALASVFCLKMGALTHTMTKAVSPPMAELKRIAAALPQDYPFTDLARTLVGFTAGDLIPADYSRAFREAVKHFEFRNDDEHLLLGFLFFDVRVVDYPEFAARILDMYREKSDVYCTFIEAIDERGKLFKKLYSITSYDGFRDELGAYKSKITGILGNINWVLDPDLLWELKKEGKGIEIGVTASLKLQNYIAILTALAESPVLTIDERRKILEEVLMLYRDYFRSLLTTEIPIFNYTLDSVFQSLGVAYAEYYFLATGDAREQHLNQSLEFLLDIYSTIDGEWQKAQVQFSVFVVANSLSPILTRADILSEDETRLIYIAMKSLDVNTIDAEQITKPEAYATSLGNAVTALTALAARLLKRDERIVVLKRCVEVILDTQEWFVSRGIICRDDIMSASFHASLVTGSLKAKELEEVVDRVIALNRIAVQDPTKYDYEVAMMSSQYVGILMDACKRLDNKKYPQLARETFDLAYRAWVKYGFPEMAANFKRKYGEICK
;
A
#
# COMPACT_ATOMS: atom_id res chain seq x y z
N MET A 1 1.29 12.03 -11.01
CA MET A 1 1.22 11.45 -12.35
C MET A 1 1.98 12.32 -13.32
N ILE A 2 2.89 11.69 -14.06
CA ILE A 2 3.56 12.30 -15.21
C ILE A 2 2.55 12.36 -16.35
N ARG A 3 2.17 13.58 -16.75
CA ARG A 3 1.24 13.81 -17.87
C ARG A 3 1.98 13.84 -19.19
N LEU A 4 3.22 14.30 -19.15
CA LEU A 4 4.11 14.38 -20.30
C LEU A 4 5.56 14.31 -19.83
N ILE A 5 6.40 13.65 -20.62
CA ILE A 5 7.85 13.67 -20.48
C ILE A 5 8.49 13.68 -21.85
N GLY A 6 9.57 14.44 -22.02
CA GLY A 6 10.24 14.54 -23.31
C GLY A 6 11.67 15.03 -23.21
N VAL A 7 12.37 14.88 -24.33
CA VAL A 7 13.71 15.40 -24.52
C VAL A 7 13.72 16.27 -25.77
N LEU A 8 14.28 17.46 -25.61
CA LEU A 8 14.44 18.49 -26.63
C LEU A 8 15.93 18.69 -26.90
N THR A 9 16.28 19.04 -28.14
CA THR A 9 17.61 19.56 -28.50
C THR A 9 17.65 21.09 -28.34
N THR A 10 18.79 21.69 -28.62
CA THR A 10 19.00 23.15 -28.58
C THR A 10 17.98 23.88 -29.47
N GLY A 11 17.41 24.98 -28.98
CA GLY A 11 16.36 25.72 -29.68
C GLY A 11 14.95 25.11 -29.54
N GLY A 12 14.77 24.14 -28.62
CA GLY A 12 13.47 23.60 -28.26
C GLY A 12 12.89 22.58 -29.25
N VAL A 13 13.69 22.05 -30.18
CA VAL A 13 13.21 21.04 -31.14
C VAL A 13 13.03 19.69 -30.44
N PRO A 14 11.84 19.06 -30.50
CA PRO A 14 11.60 17.80 -29.81
C PRO A 14 12.30 16.63 -30.50
N ILE A 15 13.02 15.82 -29.71
CA ILE A 15 13.58 14.54 -30.16
C ILE A 15 12.55 13.43 -29.95
N LYS A 16 11.99 13.39 -28.74
CA LYS A 16 10.96 12.44 -28.33
C LYS A 16 10.11 13.05 -27.22
N ILE A 17 8.80 12.90 -27.35
CA ILE A 17 7.83 13.24 -26.32
C ILE A 17 6.96 12.00 -26.11
N LYS A 18 6.66 11.70 -24.86
CA LYS A 18 5.64 10.73 -24.46
C LYS A 18 4.61 11.48 -23.62
N SER A 19 3.35 11.39 -24.02
CA SER A 19 2.24 11.94 -23.25
C SER A 19 1.21 10.86 -22.94
N SER A 20 0.68 10.90 -21.73
CA SER A 20 -0.49 10.12 -21.33
C SER A 20 -1.80 10.86 -21.62
N MET A 21 -1.73 12.06 -22.21
CA MET A 21 -2.88 12.86 -22.63
C MET A 21 -2.92 12.92 -24.17
N ASP A 22 -4.12 12.83 -24.75
CA ASP A 22 -4.35 13.24 -26.14
C ASP A 22 -4.18 14.75 -26.24
N ALA A 23 -2.95 15.21 -26.49
CA ALA A 23 -2.64 16.63 -26.57
C ALA A 23 -2.06 16.98 -27.95
N ASP A 24 -2.85 17.67 -28.77
CA ASP A 24 -2.42 18.35 -30.01
C ASP A 24 -1.34 19.44 -29.76
N GLY A 25 -0.93 19.67 -28.51
CA GLY A 25 -0.04 20.74 -28.04
C GLY A 25 1.41 20.36 -27.78
N GLU A 26 1.86 19.14 -28.08
CA GLU A 26 3.26 18.72 -27.87
C GLU A 26 4.28 19.66 -28.55
N MET A 27 3.89 20.26 -29.69
CA MET A 27 4.71 21.22 -30.43
C MET A 27 4.90 22.59 -29.73
N ILE A 28 4.12 22.91 -28.70
CA ILE A 28 4.17 24.22 -28.01
C ILE A 28 5.21 24.22 -26.87
N LEU A 29 5.58 23.05 -26.34
CA LEU A 29 6.51 22.93 -25.21
C LEU A 29 7.89 23.52 -25.49
N GLY A 30 8.46 23.20 -26.65
CA GLY A 30 9.75 23.75 -27.08
C GLY A 30 9.77 25.28 -27.10
N PRO A 31 8.89 25.92 -27.88
CA PRO A 31 8.76 27.38 -27.89
C PRO A 31 8.51 28.00 -26.51
N LEU A 32 7.68 27.38 -25.67
CA LEU A 32 7.38 27.87 -24.32
C LEU A 32 8.62 27.87 -23.42
N ILE A 33 9.41 26.80 -23.46
CA ILE A 33 10.64 26.67 -22.66
C ILE A 33 11.69 27.66 -23.14
N GLU A 34 11.89 27.79 -24.45
CA GLU A 34 12.85 28.73 -25.01
C GLU A 34 12.45 30.19 -24.71
N ALA A 35 11.15 30.50 -24.75
CA ALA A 35 10.65 31.82 -24.32
C ALA A 35 10.92 32.08 -22.83
N ALA A 36 10.72 31.07 -21.97
CA ALA A 36 11.02 31.17 -20.54
C ALA A 36 12.53 31.33 -20.28
N LYS A 37 13.38 30.62 -21.01
CA LYS A 37 14.85 30.75 -20.94
C LYS A 37 15.30 32.15 -21.39
N ALA A 38 14.73 32.66 -22.49
CA ALA A 38 15.00 34.02 -22.95
C ALA A 38 14.62 35.06 -21.88
N LEU A 39 13.46 34.90 -21.24
CA LEU A 39 13.03 35.76 -20.14
C LEU A 39 13.97 35.64 -18.92
N SER A 40 14.36 34.41 -18.56
CA SER A 40 15.29 34.13 -17.47
C SER A 40 16.68 34.74 -17.69
N ASN A 41 17.16 34.74 -18.93
CA ASN A 41 18.39 35.43 -19.34
C ASN A 41 18.30 36.95 -19.12
N VAL A 42 17.15 37.55 -19.46
CA VAL A 42 16.91 38.99 -19.20
C VAL A 42 16.90 39.31 -17.71
N ILE A 43 16.43 38.38 -16.87
CA ILE A 43 16.35 38.52 -15.41
C ILE A 43 17.68 38.16 -14.72
N GLY A 44 18.64 37.58 -15.45
CA GLY A 44 20.01 37.37 -15.01
C GLY A 44 20.33 35.98 -14.44
N SER A 45 19.40 35.01 -14.48
CA SER A 45 19.69 33.62 -14.06
C SER A 45 20.06 32.71 -15.24
N GLY A 46 19.48 32.94 -16.42
CA GLY A 46 19.66 32.13 -17.63
C GLY A 46 19.11 30.70 -17.58
N GLU A 47 18.76 30.19 -16.40
CA GLU A 47 18.16 28.87 -16.20
C GLU A 47 16.66 28.93 -15.88
N VAL A 48 15.90 28.00 -16.45
CA VAL A 48 14.51 27.70 -16.08
C VAL A 48 14.47 26.28 -15.49
N ARG A 49 14.01 26.15 -14.25
CA ARG A 49 13.89 24.84 -13.58
C ARG A 49 12.45 24.36 -13.41
N LYS A 50 11.54 25.27 -13.07
CA LYS A 50 10.11 24.95 -12.85
C LYS A 50 9.22 26.07 -13.39
N LEU A 51 8.11 25.70 -14.02
CA LEU A 51 7.04 26.59 -14.48
C LEU A 51 5.69 26.08 -13.96
N GLY A 52 4.99 26.89 -13.16
CA GLY A 52 3.72 26.51 -12.54
C GLY A 52 2.49 26.82 -13.39
N PHE A 53 1.56 25.87 -13.47
CA PHE A 53 0.30 25.89 -14.21
C PHE A 53 -0.86 25.41 -13.34
N ARG A 54 -1.33 26.27 -12.42
CA ARG A 54 -2.36 25.92 -11.42
C ARG A 54 -1.99 24.65 -10.64
N GLU A 55 -2.55 23.50 -11.04
CA GLU A 55 -2.34 22.19 -10.42
C GLU A 55 -1.19 21.39 -11.05
N ASN A 56 -0.59 21.87 -12.14
CA ASN A 56 0.51 21.21 -12.82
C ASN A 56 1.78 22.04 -12.76
N THR A 57 2.93 21.37 -12.78
CA THR A 57 4.23 22.00 -12.84
C THR A 57 5.03 21.37 -13.98
N LEU A 58 5.56 22.21 -14.87
CA LEU A 58 6.52 21.80 -15.89
C LEU A 58 7.92 21.93 -15.29
N ILE A 59 8.61 20.80 -15.14
CA ILE A 59 9.97 20.70 -14.63
C ILE A 59 10.91 20.59 -15.83
N VAL A 60 12.04 21.29 -15.76
CA VAL A 60 13.03 21.39 -16.83
C VAL A 60 14.41 21.11 -16.26
N THR A 61 15.13 20.19 -16.89
CA THR A 61 16.52 19.83 -16.53
C THR A 61 17.39 19.83 -17.77
N GLU A 62 18.54 20.48 -17.70
CA GLU A 62 19.50 20.53 -18.80
C GLU A 62 20.63 19.51 -18.61
N CYS A 63 21.05 18.89 -19.72
CA CYS A 63 22.16 17.96 -19.79
C CYS A 63 23.46 18.73 -20.10
N LYS A 64 24.62 18.20 -19.73
CA LYS A 64 25.93 18.79 -20.09
C LYS A 64 26.15 18.81 -21.60
N LYS A 65 25.56 17.87 -22.31
CA LYS A 65 25.55 17.82 -23.79
C LYS A 65 24.59 18.82 -24.45
N GLY A 66 23.85 19.64 -23.70
CA GLY A 66 22.96 20.67 -24.25
C GLY A 66 21.55 20.23 -24.61
N TYR A 67 21.18 18.98 -24.32
CA TYR A 67 19.80 18.50 -24.39
C TYR A 67 18.98 19.01 -23.19
N THR A 68 17.68 19.21 -23.38
CA THR A 68 16.74 19.61 -22.33
C THR A 68 15.74 18.49 -22.08
N VAL A 69 15.70 17.96 -20.86
CA VAL A 69 14.70 16.99 -20.41
C VAL A 69 13.57 17.74 -19.71
N VAL A 70 12.33 17.37 -20.01
CA VAL A 70 11.14 18.09 -19.53
C VAL A 70 10.09 17.11 -19.03
N ALA A 71 9.36 17.46 -17.98
CA ALA A 71 8.19 16.72 -17.54
C ALA A 71 7.08 17.64 -17.02
N LEU A 72 5.83 17.36 -17.41
CA LEU A 72 4.65 18.01 -16.85
C LEU A 72 4.03 17.07 -15.82
N VAL A 73 3.96 17.52 -14.57
CA VAL A 73 3.56 16.70 -13.42
C VAL A 73 2.50 17.39 -12.58
N ASP A 74 1.60 16.62 -11.97
CA ASP A 74 0.54 17.13 -11.08
C ASP A 74 0.87 16.98 -9.58
N ARG A 75 1.93 16.23 -9.24
CA ARG A 75 2.34 15.90 -7.87
C ARG A 75 3.78 15.39 -7.84
N ALA A 76 4.34 15.24 -6.62
CA ALA A 76 5.67 14.66 -6.39
C ALA A 76 6.82 15.41 -7.10
N GLU A 77 6.74 16.74 -7.18
CA GLU A 77 7.64 17.55 -8.01
C GLU A 77 9.12 17.28 -7.76
N ASP A 78 9.55 17.15 -6.52
CA ASP A 78 10.98 16.99 -6.22
C ASP A 78 11.49 15.58 -6.60
N TYR A 79 10.64 14.55 -6.48
CA TYR A 79 10.97 13.21 -7.00
C TYR A 79 11.07 13.22 -8.53
N MET A 80 10.20 13.98 -9.19
CA MET A 80 10.19 14.11 -10.65
C MET A 80 11.40 14.90 -11.16
N ASP A 81 11.82 15.94 -10.44
CA ASP A 81 13.08 16.64 -10.71
C ASP A 81 14.28 15.68 -10.61
N SER A 82 14.33 14.82 -9.59
CA SER A 82 15.37 13.79 -9.50
C SER A 82 15.32 12.77 -10.63
N LEU A 83 14.13 12.35 -11.06
CA LEU A 83 13.97 11.49 -12.23
C LEU A 83 14.52 12.17 -13.49
N LEU A 84 14.21 13.44 -13.73
CA LEU A 84 14.73 14.16 -14.89
C LEU A 84 16.26 14.29 -14.86
N ARG A 85 16.86 14.47 -13.66
CA ARG A 85 18.32 14.45 -13.50
C ARG A 85 18.93 13.09 -13.81
N VAL A 86 18.28 11.99 -13.39
CA VAL A 86 18.73 10.63 -13.73
C VAL A 86 18.69 10.40 -15.24
N ILE A 87 17.63 10.87 -15.91
CA ILE A 87 17.53 10.81 -17.38
C ILE A 87 18.60 11.68 -18.04
N ALA A 88 18.83 12.90 -17.53
CA ALA A 88 19.85 13.80 -18.05
C ALA A 88 21.27 13.20 -17.95
N ASP A 89 21.60 12.59 -16.82
CA ASP A 89 22.88 11.89 -16.64
C ASP A 89 23.00 10.70 -17.59
N ALA A 90 21.92 9.93 -17.81
CA ALA A 90 21.94 8.82 -18.77
C ALA A 90 22.16 9.30 -20.22
N ILE A 91 21.67 10.48 -20.58
CA ILE A 91 21.94 11.12 -21.88
C ILE A 91 23.41 11.55 -21.96
N ASP A 92 23.93 12.16 -20.90
CA ASP A 92 25.33 12.59 -20.83
C ASP A 92 26.30 11.39 -20.89
N ASP A 93 25.94 10.25 -20.31
CA ASP A 93 26.74 9.02 -20.33
C ASP A 93 26.59 8.21 -21.63
N SER A 94 25.60 8.52 -22.47
CA SER A 94 25.35 7.82 -23.74
C SER A 94 26.36 8.15 -24.86
N ASP A 95 26.28 7.45 -25.98
CA ASP A 95 27.09 7.72 -27.19
C ASP A 95 26.59 8.93 -28.01
N LEU A 96 25.56 9.66 -27.55
CA LEU A 96 25.06 10.84 -28.24
C LEU A 96 26.09 11.97 -28.26
N VAL A 97 26.20 12.65 -29.39
CA VAL A 97 26.99 13.89 -29.53
C VAL A 97 26.31 15.06 -28.82
N ALA A 98 27.05 16.16 -28.63
CA ALA A 98 26.47 17.40 -28.11
C ALA A 98 25.34 17.90 -29.02
N ALA A 99 24.28 18.42 -28.40
CA ALA A 99 23.11 18.96 -29.08
C ALA A 99 23.49 20.13 -29.99
N ASP A 100 23.11 20.05 -31.26
CA ASP A 100 23.35 21.06 -32.29
C ASP A 100 22.06 21.55 -32.96
N GLY A 101 20.91 21.14 -32.43
CA GLY A 101 19.58 21.43 -33.00
C GLY A 101 19.12 20.42 -34.06
N LEU A 102 19.95 19.47 -34.50
CA LEU A 102 19.56 18.43 -35.44
C LEU A 102 19.00 17.21 -34.72
N VAL A 103 17.94 16.64 -35.26
CA VAL A 103 17.34 15.38 -34.77
C VAL A 103 17.46 14.34 -35.88
N GLY A 104 18.00 13.17 -35.55
CA GLY A 104 18.15 12.06 -36.48
C GLY A 104 17.87 10.72 -35.81
N ASP A 105 17.82 9.65 -36.58
CA ASP A 105 17.40 8.31 -36.11
C ASP A 105 18.15 7.83 -34.87
N THR A 106 19.46 8.08 -34.79
CA THR A 106 20.28 7.73 -33.63
C THR A 106 19.81 8.45 -32.38
N HIS A 107 19.53 9.77 -32.48
CA HIS A 107 18.98 10.55 -31.37
C HIS A 107 17.65 9.95 -30.91
N THR A 108 16.71 9.73 -31.83
CA THR A 108 15.40 9.19 -31.49
C THR A 108 15.50 7.82 -30.85
N ARG A 109 16.33 6.90 -31.38
CA ARG A 109 16.49 5.55 -30.81
C ARG A 109 17.13 5.55 -29.44
N THR A 110 18.24 6.27 -29.24
CA THR A 110 18.93 6.30 -27.94
C THR A 110 18.09 6.99 -26.88
N ILE A 111 17.45 8.13 -27.21
CA ILE A 111 16.54 8.80 -26.27
C ILE A 111 15.32 7.93 -25.95
N ASP A 112 14.74 7.24 -26.94
CA ASP A 112 13.60 6.36 -26.69
C ASP A 112 13.99 5.19 -25.77
N GLN A 113 15.18 4.61 -25.94
CA GLN A 113 15.72 3.60 -25.04
C GLN A 113 15.89 4.12 -23.61
N ILE A 114 16.50 5.30 -23.44
CA ILE A 114 16.69 5.92 -22.12
C ILE A 114 15.34 6.22 -21.47
N LEU A 115 14.41 6.84 -22.21
CA LEU A 115 13.09 7.17 -21.68
C LEU A 115 12.31 5.91 -21.34
N HIS A 116 12.33 4.87 -22.19
CA HIS A 116 11.55 3.64 -22.00
C HIS A 116 11.88 2.93 -20.68
N THR A 117 13.13 3.01 -20.20
CA THR A 117 13.53 2.53 -18.87
C THR A 117 12.71 3.16 -17.74
N TYR A 118 12.28 4.41 -17.87
CA TYR A 118 11.62 5.18 -16.81
C TYR A 118 10.17 5.60 -17.12
N THR A 119 9.66 5.25 -18.30
CA THR A 119 8.35 5.68 -18.82
C THR A 119 7.63 4.50 -19.44
N ARG A 120 7.35 3.49 -18.60
CA ARG A 120 6.69 2.25 -19.01
C ARG A 120 5.17 2.41 -18.95
N ASP A 121 4.49 2.01 -20.01
CA ASP A 121 3.03 2.09 -20.08
C ASP A 121 2.36 0.92 -19.34
N HIS A 122 2.99 -0.27 -19.38
CA HIS A 122 2.52 -1.51 -18.78
C HIS A 122 3.67 -2.34 -18.21
N ILE A 123 3.35 -3.28 -17.32
CA ILE A 123 4.27 -4.31 -16.85
C ILE A 123 4.12 -5.50 -17.79
N GLU A 124 5.17 -5.85 -18.54
CA GLU A 124 5.13 -6.94 -19.54
C GLU A 124 5.01 -8.34 -18.93
N THR A 125 5.41 -8.47 -17.67
CA THR A 125 5.42 -9.74 -16.96
C THR A 125 4.02 -10.13 -16.48
N GLY A 126 3.57 -11.35 -16.82
CA GLY A 126 2.32 -11.92 -16.34
C GLY A 126 2.39 -12.37 -14.87
N PHE A 127 1.32 -12.11 -14.12
CA PHE A 127 1.28 -12.37 -12.67
C PHE A 127 1.35 -13.86 -12.36
N ALA A 128 0.46 -14.66 -12.97
CA ALA A 128 0.38 -16.11 -12.76
C ALA A 128 1.74 -16.80 -12.97
N GLU A 129 2.36 -16.56 -14.13
CA GLU A 129 3.62 -17.21 -14.52
C GLU A 129 4.74 -16.90 -13.54
N THR A 130 4.81 -15.64 -13.10
CA THR A 130 5.84 -15.16 -12.18
C THR A 130 5.66 -15.76 -10.80
N ILE A 131 4.46 -15.66 -10.25
CA ILE A 131 4.17 -16.14 -8.91
C ILE A 131 4.37 -17.66 -8.85
N TYR A 132 3.90 -18.43 -9.83
CA TYR A 132 4.12 -19.89 -9.83
C TYR A 132 5.58 -20.28 -10.06
N GLY A 133 6.33 -19.49 -10.85
CA GLY A 133 7.77 -19.68 -11.03
C GLY A 133 8.57 -19.57 -9.74
N ILE A 134 8.11 -18.73 -8.79
CA ILE A 134 8.75 -18.53 -7.48
C ILE A 134 8.18 -19.49 -6.44
N TRP A 135 6.85 -19.64 -6.42
CA TRP A 135 6.13 -20.36 -5.39
C TRP A 135 6.33 -21.87 -5.46
N ASN A 136 6.27 -22.48 -6.65
CA ASN A 136 6.31 -23.94 -6.76
C ASN A 136 7.61 -24.56 -6.23
N PRO A 137 8.80 -24.04 -6.57
CA PRO A 137 10.06 -24.50 -5.97
C PRO A 137 10.08 -24.30 -4.45
N THR A 138 9.59 -23.14 -3.98
CA THR A 138 9.57 -22.78 -2.56
C THR A 138 8.65 -23.70 -1.76
N LEU A 139 7.44 -23.95 -2.26
CA LEU A 139 6.45 -24.84 -1.67
C LEU A 139 6.97 -26.28 -1.55
N LYS A 140 7.69 -26.76 -2.57
CA LYS A 140 8.31 -28.09 -2.52
C LYS A 140 9.25 -28.24 -1.32
N VAL A 141 10.04 -27.21 -1.01
CA VAL A 141 10.93 -27.22 0.17
C VAL A 141 10.11 -27.14 1.47
N LEU A 142 9.09 -26.27 1.53
CA LEU A 142 8.20 -26.15 2.69
C LEU A 142 7.54 -27.49 3.04
N MET A 143 7.09 -28.25 2.05
CA MET A 143 6.45 -29.55 2.25
C MET A 143 7.42 -30.64 2.74
N GLN A 144 8.72 -30.50 2.48
CA GLN A 144 9.75 -31.45 2.90
C GLN A 144 10.25 -31.20 4.33
N ASP A 145 10.15 -29.96 4.82
CA ASP A 145 10.47 -29.64 6.21
C ASP A 145 9.32 -30.05 7.14
N LYS A 146 9.62 -30.85 8.18
CA LYS A 146 8.59 -31.39 9.07
C LYS A 146 7.83 -30.31 9.84
N LYS A 147 8.50 -29.25 10.28
CA LYS A 147 7.92 -28.17 11.09
C LYS A 147 7.05 -27.28 10.21
N LEU A 148 7.56 -26.88 9.05
CA LEU A 148 6.83 -26.02 8.11
C LEU A 148 5.66 -26.76 7.45
N SER A 149 5.84 -28.03 7.08
CA SER A 149 4.76 -28.87 6.54
C SER A 149 3.59 -29.00 7.52
N LYS A 150 3.86 -29.08 8.83
CA LYS A 150 2.81 -29.02 9.86
C LYS A 150 2.09 -27.67 9.83
N ALA A 151 2.82 -26.57 9.75
CA ALA A 151 2.22 -25.23 9.64
C ALA A 151 1.32 -25.10 8.40
N LEU A 152 1.69 -25.72 7.25
CA LEU A 152 0.83 -25.76 6.07
C LEU A 152 -0.44 -26.60 6.31
N GLN A 153 -0.31 -27.74 6.99
CA GLN A 153 -1.45 -28.60 7.35
C GLN A 153 -2.43 -27.88 8.28
N ASP A 154 -1.92 -27.11 9.23
CA ASP A 154 -2.75 -26.26 10.10
C ASP A 154 -3.61 -25.32 9.24
N VAL A 155 -3.01 -24.68 8.23
CA VAL A 155 -3.73 -23.82 7.29
C VAL A 155 -4.73 -24.60 6.42
N GLU A 156 -4.36 -25.75 5.86
CA GLU A 156 -5.29 -26.59 5.08
C GLU A 156 -6.53 -27.02 5.89
N SER A 157 -6.36 -27.20 7.20
CA SER A 157 -7.49 -27.49 8.10
C SER A 157 -8.47 -26.32 8.20
N LEU A 158 -8.01 -25.07 8.05
CA LEU A 158 -8.88 -23.89 7.99
C LEU A 158 -9.78 -23.97 6.76
N PHE A 159 -9.22 -24.20 5.56
CA PHE A 159 -9.98 -24.33 4.31
C PHE A 159 -11.03 -25.45 4.34
N SER A 160 -10.87 -26.42 5.25
CA SER A 160 -11.81 -27.53 5.45
C SER A 160 -12.86 -27.25 6.56
N ARG A 161 -12.76 -26.14 7.29
CA ARG A 161 -13.63 -25.82 8.43
C ARG A 161 -15.01 -25.37 7.93
N ALA A 162 -16.05 -26.10 8.32
CA ALA A 162 -17.43 -25.73 8.00
C ALA A 162 -17.89 -24.46 8.75
N GLU A 163 -18.88 -23.74 8.20
CA GLU A 163 -19.51 -22.58 8.85
C GLU A 163 -20.13 -22.95 10.22
N SER A 164 -20.06 -22.03 11.20
CA SER A 164 -20.67 -22.25 12.52
C SER A 164 -22.17 -21.92 12.52
N ILE A 165 -22.96 -22.86 12.03
CA ILE A 165 -24.43 -22.75 11.96
C ILE A 165 -25.08 -22.65 13.36
N GLU A 166 -24.49 -23.30 14.37
CA GLU A 166 -25.05 -23.36 15.72
C GLU A 166 -25.10 -21.99 16.41
N LYS A 167 -24.01 -21.20 16.31
CA LYS A 167 -23.94 -19.85 16.90
C LYS A 167 -25.01 -18.95 16.31
N TRP A 168 -25.16 -18.95 14.98
CA TRP A 168 -26.20 -18.19 14.30
C TRP A 168 -27.61 -18.60 14.71
N ASN A 169 -27.90 -19.90 14.73
CA ASN A 169 -29.22 -20.40 15.13
C ASN A 169 -29.57 -20.00 16.57
N ASN A 170 -28.59 -20.01 17.49
CA ASN A 170 -28.78 -19.57 18.86
C ASN A 170 -29.06 -18.06 18.97
N LEU A 171 -28.42 -17.23 18.14
CA LEU A 171 -28.69 -15.80 18.07
C LEU A 171 -30.08 -15.54 17.47
N LYS A 172 -30.37 -16.14 16.31
CA LYS A 172 -31.62 -16.00 15.56
C LYS A 172 -32.85 -16.39 16.36
N THR A 173 -32.78 -17.47 17.15
CA THR A 173 -33.92 -17.91 17.99
C THR A 173 -34.23 -16.95 19.15
N LYS A 174 -33.24 -16.17 19.59
CA LYS A 174 -33.39 -15.18 20.67
C LYS A 174 -33.80 -13.80 20.13
N ALA A 175 -33.48 -13.49 18.88
CA ALA A 175 -33.83 -12.24 18.23
C ALA A 175 -35.36 -12.16 18.01
N LYS A 176 -35.98 -11.12 18.58
CA LYS A 176 -37.39 -10.78 18.39
C LYS A 176 -37.50 -9.27 18.27
N GLY A 177 -38.38 -8.80 17.41
CA GLY A 177 -38.61 -7.38 17.19
C GLY A 177 -39.36 -7.12 15.90
N THR A 178 -39.52 -5.85 15.61
CA THR A 178 -40.06 -5.26 14.39
C THR A 178 -38.93 -4.82 13.46
N LEU A 179 -39.27 -4.33 12.27
CA LEU A 179 -38.27 -3.77 11.36
C LEU A 179 -37.65 -2.47 11.91
N ASP A 180 -38.39 -1.70 12.71
CA ASP A 180 -37.90 -0.49 13.38
C ASP A 180 -36.85 -0.84 14.46
N ASP A 181 -37.10 -1.91 15.24
CA ASP A 181 -36.11 -2.43 16.19
C ASP A 181 -34.82 -2.87 15.47
N ALA A 182 -34.95 -3.46 14.28
CA ALA A 182 -33.81 -3.86 13.46
C ALA A 182 -33.03 -2.65 12.93
N LEU A 183 -33.72 -1.56 12.57
CA LEU A 183 -33.10 -0.30 12.17
C LEU A 183 -32.33 0.32 13.34
N GLU A 184 -32.92 0.40 14.54
CA GLU A 184 -32.27 0.94 15.74
C GLU A 184 -30.98 0.17 16.08
N LEU A 185 -31.04 -1.17 16.05
CA LEU A 185 -29.87 -2.02 16.25
C LEU A 185 -28.78 -1.76 15.21
N ALA A 186 -29.14 -1.60 13.93
CA ALA A 186 -28.18 -1.30 12.87
C ALA A 186 -27.55 0.09 13.02
N LEU A 187 -28.31 1.10 13.45
CA LEU A 187 -27.80 2.46 13.73
C LEU A 187 -26.75 2.44 14.87
N GLN A 188 -26.87 1.51 15.82
CA GLN A 188 -25.91 1.27 16.91
C GLN A 188 -24.73 0.36 16.51
N GLY A 189 -24.74 -0.21 15.31
CA GLY A 189 -23.71 -1.13 14.80
C GLY A 189 -23.92 -2.60 15.16
N GLU A 190 -25.07 -2.98 15.74
CA GLU A 190 -25.42 -4.37 16.09
C GLU A 190 -25.98 -5.14 14.88
N PHE A 191 -25.17 -5.26 13.83
CA PHE A 191 -25.62 -5.77 12.52
C PHE A 191 -26.07 -7.22 12.53
N ASP A 192 -25.52 -8.07 13.41
CA ASP A 192 -25.94 -9.48 13.53
C ASP A 192 -27.35 -9.61 14.11
N ARG A 193 -27.65 -8.86 15.17
CA ARG A 193 -28.99 -8.78 15.75
C ARG A 193 -29.97 -8.09 14.80
N ALA A 194 -29.57 -7.01 14.14
CA ALA A 194 -30.38 -6.36 13.11
C ALA A 194 -30.74 -7.34 11.98
N CYS A 195 -29.76 -8.12 11.49
CA CYS A 195 -29.98 -9.16 10.49
C CYS A 195 -30.99 -10.20 10.98
N ALA A 196 -30.80 -10.72 12.20
CA ALA A 196 -31.65 -11.75 12.77
C ALA A 196 -33.10 -11.30 12.97
N VAL A 197 -33.32 -10.07 13.43
CA VAL A 197 -34.67 -9.49 13.57
C VAL A 197 -35.30 -9.28 12.18
N ALA A 198 -34.59 -8.64 11.25
CA ALA A 198 -35.09 -8.38 9.90
C ALA A 198 -35.42 -9.67 9.12
N MET A 199 -34.66 -10.75 9.34
CA MET A 199 -34.89 -12.05 8.70
C MET A 199 -36.24 -12.68 9.05
N SER A 200 -36.85 -12.29 10.17
CA SER A 200 -38.15 -12.78 10.61
C SER A 200 -39.33 -11.96 10.06
N GLN A 201 -39.05 -10.84 9.38
CA GLN A 201 -40.06 -9.94 8.83
C GLN A 201 -40.37 -10.28 7.36
N GLU A 202 -41.60 -10.04 6.94
CA GLU A 202 -42.03 -10.24 5.55
C GLU A 202 -41.80 -8.98 4.71
N GLY A 203 -41.60 -9.17 3.40
CA GLY A 203 -41.51 -8.08 2.41
C GLY A 203 -40.12 -7.87 1.82
N ALA A 204 -40.09 -7.20 0.65
CA ALA A 204 -38.87 -6.98 -0.11
C ALA A 204 -37.87 -6.08 0.62
N LEU A 205 -38.35 -5.00 1.24
CA LEU A 205 -37.53 -4.06 2.03
C LEU A 205 -36.79 -4.76 3.18
N ALA A 206 -37.53 -5.51 4.01
CA ALA A 206 -36.94 -6.28 5.11
C ALA A 206 -35.92 -7.31 4.60
N SER A 207 -36.23 -7.97 3.49
CA SER A 207 -35.34 -8.97 2.88
C SER A 207 -34.03 -8.33 2.38
N VAL A 208 -34.08 -7.21 1.65
CA VAL A 208 -32.84 -6.55 1.16
C VAL A 208 -32.02 -5.98 2.32
N PHE A 209 -32.67 -5.40 3.33
CA PHE A 209 -32.00 -4.90 4.54
C PHE A 209 -31.33 -6.06 5.31
N CYS A 210 -32.05 -7.16 5.53
CA CYS A 210 -31.52 -8.37 6.15
C CYS A 210 -30.27 -8.90 5.42
N LEU A 211 -30.31 -8.98 4.10
CA LEU A 211 -29.18 -9.43 3.28
C LEU A 211 -27.96 -8.53 3.45
N LYS A 212 -28.16 -7.21 3.50
CA LYS A 212 -27.06 -6.27 3.72
C LYS A 212 -26.47 -6.37 5.12
N MET A 213 -27.31 -6.44 6.15
CA MET A 213 -26.83 -6.64 7.53
C MET A 213 -26.06 -7.96 7.65
N GLY A 214 -26.58 -9.03 7.06
CA GLY A 214 -25.90 -10.33 6.98
C GLY A 214 -24.53 -10.21 6.29
N ALA A 215 -24.46 -9.57 5.12
CA ALA A 215 -23.19 -9.35 4.42
C ALA A 215 -22.20 -8.52 5.24
N LEU A 216 -22.65 -7.51 6.01
CA LEU A 216 -21.77 -6.73 6.89
C LEU A 216 -21.16 -7.58 8.02
N THR A 217 -21.94 -8.49 8.62
CA THR A 217 -21.40 -9.37 9.67
C THR A 217 -20.30 -10.31 9.16
N HIS A 218 -20.28 -10.64 7.87
CA HIS A 218 -19.19 -11.38 7.23
C HIS A 218 -17.91 -10.54 7.10
N THR A 219 -18.04 -9.21 7.16
CA THR A 219 -16.92 -8.26 7.08
C THR A 219 -16.44 -7.75 8.44
N MET A 220 -16.89 -8.36 9.55
CA MET A 220 -16.54 -7.94 10.91
C MET A 220 -16.11 -9.12 11.79
N THR A 221 -15.11 -8.88 12.62
CA THR A 221 -14.73 -9.81 13.68
C THR A 221 -15.81 -9.88 14.75
N LYS A 222 -15.86 -10.99 15.49
CA LYS A 222 -16.79 -11.26 16.63
C LYS A 222 -18.31 -11.19 16.36
N ALA A 223 -18.78 -10.52 15.31
CA ALA A 223 -20.19 -10.50 14.90
C ALA A 223 -20.68 -11.90 14.48
N VAL A 224 -21.88 -12.31 14.87
CA VAL A 224 -22.38 -13.65 14.50
C VAL A 224 -23.01 -13.61 13.11
N SER A 225 -22.37 -14.21 12.11
CA SER A 225 -22.84 -14.17 10.72
C SER A 225 -23.86 -15.27 10.40
N PRO A 226 -24.89 -14.99 9.57
CA PRO A 226 -25.75 -16.02 9.00
C PRO A 226 -24.98 -16.95 8.05
N PRO A 227 -25.37 -18.23 7.92
CA PRO A 227 -24.81 -19.11 6.90
C PRO A 227 -25.02 -18.57 5.49
N MET A 228 -24.02 -18.70 4.62
CA MET A 228 -24.10 -18.15 3.25
C MET A 228 -25.25 -18.77 2.45
N ALA A 229 -25.54 -20.05 2.70
CA ALA A 229 -26.68 -20.75 2.09
C ALA A 229 -28.03 -20.11 2.45
N GLU A 230 -28.17 -19.55 3.66
CA GLU A 230 -29.39 -18.87 4.09
C GLU A 230 -29.56 -17.53 3.38
N LEU A 231 -28.47 -16.74 3.26
CA LEU A 231 -28.48 -15.49 2.49
C LEU A 231 -28.82 -15.72 1.02
N LYS A 232 -28.20 -16.73 0.38
CA LYS A 232 -28.49 -17.12 -1.01
C LYS A 232 -29.97 -17.45 -1.23
N ARG A 233 -30.58 -18.17 -0.29
CA ARG A 233 -32.01 -18.51 -0.35
C ARG A 233 -32.91 -17.26 -0.28
N ILE A 234 -32.61 -16.32 0.62
CA ILE A 234 -33.37 -15.07 0.74
C ILE A 234 -33.20 -14.23 -0.54
N ALA A 235 -31.98 -14.09 -1.04
CA ALA A 235 -31.68 -13.34 -2.27
C ALA A 235 -32.40 -13.93 -3.50
N ALA A 236 -32.49 -15.26 -3.61
CA ALA A 236 -33.23 -15.92 -4.67
C ALA A 236 -34.74 -15.64 -4.62
N ALA A 237 -35.30 -15.53 -3.41
CA ALA A 237 -36.72 -15.27 -3.18
C ALA A 237 -37.17 -13.81 -3.41
N LEU A 238 -36.23 -12.87 -3.62
CA LEU A 238 -36.56 -11.46 -3.84
C LEU A 238 -37.39 -11.24 -5.13
N PRO A 239 -38.40 -10.34 -5.11
CA PRO A 239 -39.16 -9.96 -6.29
C PRO A 239 -38.27 -9.33 -7.37
N GLN A 240 -38.44 -9.71 -8.64
CA GLN A 240 -37.62 -9.20 -9.75
C GLN A 240 -37.87 -7.72 -10.06
N ASP A 241 -39.06 -7.23 -9.76
CA ASP A 241 -39.52 -5.85 -10.00
C ASP A 241 -39.11 -4.87 -8.89
N TYR A 242 -38.58 -5.36 -7.77
CA TYR A 242 -38.11 -4.49 -6.70
C TYR A 242 -36.77 -3.81 -7.09
N PRO A 243 -36.64 -2.47 -7.00
CA PRO A 243 -35.51 -1.73 -7.58
C PRO A 243 -34.11 -2.14 -7.08
N PHE A 244 -34.02 -2.68 -5.87
CA PHE A 244 -32.74 -3.05 -5.24
C PHE A 244 -32.43 -4.55 -5.28
N THR A 245 -33.24 -5.36 -5.96
CA THR A 245 -33.04 -6.82 -6.04
C THR A 245 -31.73 -7.20 -6.70
N ASP A 246 -31.33 -6.51 -7.78
CA ASP A 246 -30.06 -6.80 -8.48
C ASP A 246 -28.86 -6.52 -7.57
N LEU A 247 -28.88 -5.38 -6.85
CA LEU A 247 -27.84 -5.04 -5.88
C LEU A 247 -27.74 -6.09 -4.77
N ALA A 248 -28.88 -6.47 -4.16
CA ALA A 248 -28.90 -7.42 -3.05
C ALA A 248 -28.44 -8.83 -3.47
N ARG A 249 -28.84 -9.31 -4.65
CA ARG A 249 -28.37 -10.59 -5.20
C ARG A 249 -26.87 -10.56 -5.50
N THR A 250 -26.42 -9.48 -6.13
CA THR A 250 -25.01 -9.31 -6.49
C THR A 250 -24.13 -9.18 -5.25
N LEU A 251 -24.60 -8.49 -4.21
CA LEU A 251 -23.93 -8.41 -2.91
C LEU A 251 -23.70 -9.81 -2.31
N VAL A 252 -24.74 -10.64 -2.24
CA VAL A 252 -24.62 -12.00 -1.68
C VAL A 252 -23.68 -12.87 -2.52
N GLY A 253 -23.76 -12.79 -3.86
CA GLY A 253 -22.83 -13.49 -4.74
C GLY A 253 -21.39 -13.03 -4.57
N PHE A 254 -21.17 -11.72 -4.40
CA PHE A 254 -19.85 -11.16 -4.13
C PHE A 254 -19.30 -11.60 -2.76
N THR A 255 -20.10 -11.54 -1.68
CA THR A 255 -19.69 -12.01 -0.35
C THR A 255 -19.41 -13.52 -0.33
N ALA A 256 -20.09 -14.31 -1.17
CA ALA A 256 -19.84 -15.73 -1.33
C ALA A 256 -18.60 -16.07 -2.17
N GLY A 257 -17.99 -15.08 -2.85
CA GLY A 257 -16.92 -15.31 -3.83
C GLY A 257 -17.39 -15.88 -5.17
N ASP A 258 -18.70 -15.90 -5.42
CA ASP A 258 -19.27 -16.39 -6.69
C ASP A 258 -19.23 -15.33 -7.81
N LEU A 259 -19.13 -14.04 -7.44
CA LEU A 259 -19.12 -12.91 -8.37
C LEU A 259 -17.88 -12.04 -8.17
N ILE A 260 -17.40 -11.46 -9.27
CA ILE A 260 -16.22 -10.59 -9.28
C ILE A 260 -16.55 -9.17 -8.80
N PRO A 261 -15.55 -8.40 -8.31
CA PRO A 261 -15.76 -7.02 -7.86
C PRO A 261 -16.43 -6.11 -8.91
N ALA A 262 -16.16 -6.33 -10.20
CA ALA A 262 -16.71 -5.52 -11.30
C ALA A 262 -18.24 -5.65 -11.43
N ASP A 263 -18.78 -6.85 -11.23
CA ASP A 263 -20.23 -7.09 -11.27
C ASP A 263 -20.93 -6.34 -10.15
N TYR A 264 -20.36 -6.40 -8.94
CA TYR A 264 -20.89 -5.68 -7.79
C TYR A 264 -20.80 -4.16 -7.96
N SER A 265 -19.68 -3.63 -8.46
CA SER A 265 -19.56 -2.21 -8.78
C SER A 265 -20.58 -1.73 -9.82
N ARG A 266 -20.93 -2.54 -10.81
CA ARG A 266 -21.99 -2.24 -11.79
C ARG A 266 -23.36 -2.17 -11.11
N ALA A 267 -23.72 -3.18 -10.32
CA ALA A 267 -25.00 -3.21 -9.61
C ALA A 267 -25.13 -2.05 -8.61
N PHE A 268 -24.04 -1.73 -7.89
CA PHE A 268 -23.96 -0.59 -6.97
C PHE A 268 -24.24 0.74 -7.68
N ARG A 269 -23.61 0.96 -8.85
CA ARG A 269 -23.81 2.17 -9.66
C ARG A 269 -25.26 2.35 -10.09
N GLU A 270 -25.92 1.27 -10.53
CA GLU A 270 -27.31 1.35 -10.97
C GLU A 270 -28.24 1.62 -9.78
N ALA A 271 -28.02 0.97 -8.64
CA ALA A 271 -28.82 1.21 -7.44
C ALA A 271 -28.71 2.67 -6.93
N VAL A 272 -27.54 3.29 -7.02
CA VAL A 272 -27.34 4.71 -6.67
C VAL A 272 -28.31 5.63 -7.45
N LYS A 273 -28.63 5.31 -8.70
CA LYS A 273 -29.54 6.11 -9.54
C LYS A 273 -31.02 5.98 -9.11
N HIS A 274 -31.37 4.87 -8.46
CA HIS A 274 -32.74 4.58 -8.04
C HIS A 274 -33.03 5.02 -6.60
N PHE A 275 -32.00 5.35 -5.81
CA PHE A 275 -32.18 5.74 -4.41
C PHE A 275 -32.72 7.16 -4.27
N GLU A 276 -33.76 7.30 -3.47
CA GLU A 276 -34.34 8.59 -3.13
C GLU A 276 -33.92 9.03 -1.71
N PHE A 277 -33.62 10.31 -1.55
CA PHE A 277 -33.23 10.85 -0.25
C PHE A 277 -34.45 11.40 0.48
N ARG A 278 -35.13 10.54 1.24
CA ARG A 278 -36.24 10.92 2.13
C ARG A 278 -35.87 10.60 3.57
N ASN A 279 -36.35 11.41 4.51
CA ASN A 279 -36.03 11.26 5.93
C ASN A 279 -37.13 10.46 6.64
N ASP A 280 -37.28 9.20 6.26
CA ASP A 280 -38.22 8.23 6.85
C ASP A 280 -37.53 6.87 7.05
N ASP A 281 -38.14 5.97 7.83
CA ASP A 281 -37.53 4.69 8.22
C ASP A 281 -37.29 3.77 7.03
N GLU A 282 -38.16 3.80 6.01
CA GLU A 282 -37.99 3.02 4.78
C GLU A 282 -36.70 3.41 4.05
N HIS A 283 -36.46 4.70 3.86
CA HIS A 283 -35.27 5.17 3.17
C HIS A 283 -34.02 5.07 4.04
N LEU A 284 -34.15 5.09 5.37
CA LEU A 284 -33.05 4.75 6.29
C LEU A 284 -32.69 3.26 6.24
N LEU A 285 -33.64 2.35 6.07
CA LEU A 285 -33.36 0.93 5.83
C LEU A 285 -32.67 0.73 4.48
N LEU A 286 -33.16 1.39 3.43
CA LEU A 286 -32.56 1.34 2.10
C LEU A 286 -31.18 1.98 2.03
N GLY A 287 -30.94 3.05 2.79
CA GLY A 287 -29.65 3.74 2.84
C GLY A 287 -28.52 2.80 3.26
N PHE A 288 -28.80 1.84 4.16
CA PHE A 288 -27.83 0.83 4.59
C PHE A 288 -27.31 -0.06 3.46
N LEU A 289 -28.04 -0.23 2.35
CA LEU A 289 -27.54 -0.94 1.17
C LEU A 289 -26.22 -0.35 0.65
N PHE A 290 -26.04 0.96 0.84
CA PHE A 290 -24.86 1.72 0.41
C PHE A 290 -23.80 1.86 1.52
N PHE A 291 -23.96 1.18 2.65
CA PHE A 291 -22.96 1.11 3.71
C PHE A 291 -21.78 0.23 3.27
N ASP A 292 -20.93 0.75 2.39
CA ASP A 292 -19.87 0.04 1.68
C ASP A 292 -18.73 1.01 1.34
N VAL A 293 -17.51 0.49 1.24
CA VAL A 293 -16.34 1.29 0.85
C VAL A 293 -16.49 1.99 -0.50
N ARG A 294 -17.29 1.42 -1.42
CA ARG A 294 -17.53 1.99 -2.76
C ARG A 294 -18.35 3.28 -2.76
N VAL A 295 -19.00 3.63 -1.65
CA VAL A 295 -19.83 4.84 -1.58
C VAL A 295 -19.02 6.11 -1.86
N VAL A 296 -17.74 6.13 -1.47
CA VAL A 296 -16.85 7.30 -1.65
C VAL A 296 -16.44 7.52 -3.11
N ASP A 297 -16.61 6.50 -3.97
CA ASP A 297 -16.42 6.65 -5.42
C ASP A 297 -17.53 7.54 -6.04
N TYR A 298 -18.58 7.86 -5.28
CA TYR A 298 -19.69 8.75 -5.66
C TYR A 298 -19.79 9.93 -4.68
N PRO A 299 -18.91 10.95 -4.76
CA PRO A 299 -18.76 11.97 -3.71
C PRO A 299 -20.05 12.73 -3.38
N GLU A 300 -20.82 13.12 -4.41
CA GLU A 300 -22.10 13.81 -4.20
C GLU A 300 -23.13 12.94 -3.49
N PHE A 301 -23.16 11.65 -3.83
CA PHE A 301 -24.06 10.68 -3.19
C PHE A 301 -23.64 10.40 -1.75
N ALA A 302 -22.33 10.21 -1.50
CA ALA A 302 -21.77 10.02 -0.18
C ALA A 302 -22.08 11.20 0.75
N ALA A 303 -21.91 12.44 0.27
CA ALA A 303 -22.22 13.64 1.04
C ALA A 303 -23.71 13.70 1.45
N ARG A 304 -24.62 13.40 0.51
CA ARG A 304 -26.06 13.39 0.79
C ARG A 304 -26.47 12.27 1.74
N ILE A 305 -25.84 11.09 1.64
CA ILE A 305 -26.08 9.97 2.57
C ILE A 305 -25.59 10.36 3.96
N LEU A 306 -24.42 10.98 4.09
CA LEU A 306 -23.91 11.46 5.38
C LEU A 306 -24.88 12.45 6.02
N ASP A 307 -25.39 13.43 5.26
CA ASP A 307 -26.39 14.37 5.76
C ASP A 307 -27.68 13.67 6.23
N MET A 308 -28.09 12.60 5.55
CA MET A 308 -29.26 11.80 5.92
C MET A 308 -29.07 11.01 7.24
N TYR A 309 -27.87 10.50 7.53
CA TYR A 309 -27.57 9.78 8.77
C TYR A 309 -26.98 10.64 9.88
N ARG A 310 -26.69 11.92 9.60
CA ARG A 310 -26.22 12.87 10.61
C ARG A 310 -27.22 12.92 11.77
N GLU A 311 -26.71 12.78 12.99
CA GLU A 311 -27.46 12.68 14.26
C GLU A 311 -28.25 11.36 14.47
N LYS A 312 -28.23 10.43 13.51
CA LYS A 312 -28.93 9.13 13.61
C LYS A 312 -28.00 7.96 13.90
N SER A 313 -26.82 7.93 13.27
CA SER A 313 -25.83 6.88 13.51
C SER A 313 -24.41 7.39 13.37
N ASP A 314 -23.70 7.40 14.50
CA ASP A 314 -22.29 7.73 14.54
C ASP A 314 -21.43 6.64 13.87
N VAL A 315 -21.84 5.37 13.96
CA VAL A 315 -21.18 4.25 13.27
C VAL A 315 -21.22 4.48 11.76
N TYR A 316 -22.40 4.76 11.23
CA TYR A 316 -22.60 4.96 9.80
C TYR A 316 -21.78 6.12 9.26
N CYS A 317 -21.88 7.28 9.93
CA CYS A 317 -21.16 8.49 9.53
C CYS A 317 -19.65 8.29 9.63
N THR A 318 -19.16 7.80 10.77
CA THR A 318 -17.73 7.62 11.02
C THR A 318 -17.10 6.65 10.02
N PHE A 319 -17.80 5.59 9.61
CA PHE A 319 -17.27 4.64 8.63
C PHE A 319 -17.05 5.30 7.25
N ILE A 320 -18.06 6.00 6.72
CA ILE A 320 -17.93 6.69 5.42
C ILE A 320 -16.87 7.79 5.49
N GLU A 321 -16.88 8.61 6.55
CA GLU A 321 -15.89 9.65 6.77
C GLU A 321 -14.48 9.06 6.85
N ALA A 322 -14.30 7.96 7.60
CA ALA A 322 -12.99 7.33 7.74
C ALA A 322 -12.44 6.83 6.40
N ILE A 323 -13.30 6.28 5.53
CA ILE A 323 -12.92 5.78 4.21
C ILE A 323 -12.57 6.93 3.26
N ASP A 324 -13.37 8.00 3.25
CA ASP A 324 -13.11 9.19 2.43
C ASP A 324 -11.81 9.90 2.86
N GLU A 325 -11.62 10.09 4.17
CA GLU A 325 -10.38 10.63 4.72
C GLU A 325 -9.17 9.77 4.36
N ARG A 326 -9.28 8.44 4.50
CA ARG A 326 -8.21 7.51 4.10
C ARG A 326 -7.91 7.62 2.61
N GLY A 327 -8.92 7.65 1.74
CA GLY A 327 -8.74 7.84 0.31
C GLY A 327 -7.99 9.13 -0.04
N LYS A 328 -8.26 10.23 0.70
CA LYS A 328 -7.53 11.50 0.56
C LYS A 328 -6.07 11.39 1.04
N LEU A 329 -5.81 10.68 2.13
CA LEU A 329 -4.46 10.44 2.66
C LEU A 329 -3.60 9.62 1.70
N PHE A 330 -4.10 8.51 1.17
CA PHE A 330 -3.35 7.67 0.22
C PHE A 330 -3.00 8.39 -1.08
N LYS A 331 -3.89 9.28 -1.57
CA LYS A 331 -3.58 10.13 -2.73
C LYS A 331 -2.39 11.06 -2.49
N LYS A 332 -2.12 11.42 -1.23
CA LYS A 332 -1.02 12.31 -0.83
C LYS A 332 0.27 11.55 -0.47
N LEU A 333 0.15 10.36 0.14
CA LEU A 333 1.23 9.54 0.70
C LEU A 333 2.51 9.52 -0.15
N TYR A 334 2.40 9.16 -1.43
CA TYR A 334 3.55 8.96 -2.33
C TYR A 334 4.02 10.24 -3.05
N SER A 335 3.52 11.41 -2.65
CA SER A 335 3.78 12.67 -3.33
C SER A 335 4.26 13.80 -2.43
N ILE A 336 4.34 13.57 -1.12
CA ILE A 336 4.72 14.58 -0.14
C ILE A 336 6.24 14.66 0.01
N THR A 337 6.76 15.87 -0.15
CA THR A 337 8.19 16.19 0.05
C THR A 337 8.41 17.28 1.12
N SER A 338 7.34 17.71 1.79
CA SER A 338 7.38 18.77 2.82
C SER A 338 6.39 18.54 3.97
N TYR A 339 6.72 19.06 5.15
CA TYR A 339 5.94 18.85 6.38
C TYR A 339 4.58 19.56 6.33
N ASP A 340 4.54 20.70 5.64
CA ASP A 340 3.31 21.47 5.44
C ASP A 340 2.24 20.65 4.70
N GLY A 341 2.62 19.59 3.95
CA GLY A 341 1.69 18.68 3.30
C GLY A 341 0.86 17.80 4.25
N PHE A 342 1.28 17.64 5.51
CA PHE A 342 0.59 16.86 6.55
C PHE A 342 0.17 17.67 7.78
N ARG A 343 0.62 18.93 7.88
CA ARG A 343 0.50 19.71 9.12
C ARG A 343 -0.94 19.89 9.57
N ASP A 344 -1.84 20.17 8.64
CA ASP A 344 -3.24 20.47 8.95
C ASP A 344 -3.98 19.19 9.37
N GLU A 345 -3.77 18.07 8.66
CA GLU A 345 -4.33 16.75 9.00
C GLU A 345 -3.78 16.23 10.34
N LEU A 346 -2.47 16.31 10.55
CA LEU A 346 -1.84 15.87 11.79
C LEU A 346 -2.31 16.72 12.97
N GLY A 347 -2.44 18.03 12.78
CA GLY A 347 -2.96 18.95 13.80
C GLY A 347 -4.39 18.59 14.20
N ALA A 348 -5.25 18.32 13.22
CA ALA A 348 -6.63 17.89 13.45
C ALA A 348 -6.69 16.59 14.28
N TYR A 349 -5.90 15.57 13.92
CA TYR A 349 -5.88 14.30 14.64
C TYR A 349 -5.25 14.41 16.04
N LYS A 350 -4.14 15.15 16.19
CA LYS A 350 -3.52 15.37 17.51
C LYS A 350 -4.46 16.05 18.50
N SER A 351 -5.36 16.92 18.03
CA SER A 351 -6.38 17.53 18.89
C SER A 351 -7.46 16.55 19.36
N LYS A 352 -7.70 15.46 18.63
CA LYS A 352 -8.78 14.49 18.88
C LYS A 352 -8.30 13.18 19.50
N ILE A 353 -7.00 12.85 19.39
CA ILE A 353 -6.48 11.53 19.75
C ILE A 353 -6.74 11.14 21.20
N THR A 354 -6.60 12.07 22.16
CA THR A 354 -6.86 11.78 23.58
C THR A 354 -8.30 11.33 23.81
N GLY A 355 -9.27 11.91 23.10
CA GLY A 355 -10.66 11.48 23.18
C GLY A 355 -10.88 10.09 22.55
N ILE A 356 -10.25 9.82 21.40
CA ILE A 356 -10.31 8.51 20.74
C ILE A 356 -9.75 7.41 21.67
N LEU A 357 -8.58 7.64 22.27
CA LEU A 357 -7.95 6.69 23.20
C LEU A 357 -8.76 6.52 24.49
N GLY A 358 -9.38 7.60 24.99
CA GLY A 358 -10.31 7.53 26.12
C GLY A 358 -11.51 6.61 25.84
N ASN A 359 -12.11 6.75 24.66
CA ASN A 359 -13.20 5.87 24.21
C ASN A 359 -12.77 4.41 24.10
N ILE A 360 -11.56 4.14 23.61
CA ILE A 360 -11.02 2.78 23.57
C ILE A 360 -10.88 2.22 24.99
N ASN A 361 -10.29 2.99 25.92
CA ASN A 361 -10.14 2.54 27.30
C ASN A 361 -11.48 2.20 27.96
N TRP A 362 -12.55 2.93 27.66
CA TRP A 362 -13.88 2.61 28.18
C TRP A 362 -14.39 1.24 27.73
N VAL A 363 -14.11 0.83 26.49
CA VAL A 363 -14.54 -0.48 25.98
C VAL A 363 -13.56 -1.61 26.33
N LEU A 364 -12.35 -1.27 26.79
CA LEU A 364 -11.37 -2.24 27.31
C LEU A 364 -11.60 -2.56 28.79
N ASP A 365 -12.18 -1.65 29.57
CA ASP A 365 -12.55 -1.87 30.96
C ASP A 365 -13.82 -2.74 31.05
N PRO A 366 -13.77 -3.95 31.65
CA PRO A 366 -14.92 -4.84 31.71
C PRO A 366 -16.15 -4.27 32.43
N ASP A 367 -15.94 -3.46 33.48
CA ASP A 367 -17.03 -2.90 34.28
C ASP A 367 -17.73 -1.79 33.49
N LEU A 368 -16.96 -0.87 32.89
CA LEU A 368 -17.50 0.19 32.03
C LEU A 368 -18.15 -0.39 30.77
N LEU A 369 -17.53 -1.39 30.13
CA LEU A 369 -18.10 -2.03 28.95
C LEU A 369 -19.46 -2.66 29.26
N TRP A 370 -19.64 -3.25 30.44
CA TRP A 370 -20.92 -3.82 30.84
C TRP A 370 -22.00 -2.75 31.00
N GLU A 371 -21.67 -1.59 31.56
CA GLU A 371 -22.60 -0.44 31.64
C GLU A 371 -22.95 0.07 30.24
N LEU A 372 -21.94 0.31 29.38
CA LEU A 372 -22.13 0.77 28.01
C LEU A 372 -22.96 -0.21 27.16
N LYS A 373 -22.84 -1.53 27.40
CA LYS A 373 -23.67 -2.54 26.73
C LYS A 373 -25.14 -2.45 27.12
N LYS A 374 -25.47 -2.05 28.35
CA LYS A 374 -26.86 -1.82 28.76
C LYS A 374 -27.48 -0.61 28.07
N GLU A 375 -26.66 0.38 27.76
CA GLU A 375 -27.06 1.61 27.08
C GLU A 375 -27.03 1.49 25.56
N GLY A 376 -26.64 0.33 25.00
CA GLY A 376 -26.49 0.15 23.55
C GLY A 376 -25.31 0.93 22.94
N LYS A 377 -24.37 1.40 23.76
CA LYS A 377 -23.26 2.28 23.35
C LYS A 377 -21.91 1.60 23.23
N GLY A 378 -21.73 0.42 23.82
CA GLY A 378 -20.43 -0.26 23.83
C GLY A 378 -19.89 -0.56 22.41
N ILE A 379 -20.75 -1.07 21.51
CA ILE A 379 -20.38 -1.38 20.13
C ILE A 379 -20.16 -0.09 19.32
N GLU A 380 -21.09 0.87 19.41
CA GLU A 380 -20.99 2.17 18.75
C GLU A 380 -19.65 2.86 19.06
N ILE A 381 -19.30 2.98 20.35
CA ILE A 381 -18.06 3.61 20.80
C ILE A 381 -16.83 2.84 20.31
N GLY A 382 -16.82 1.52 20.47
CA GLY A 382 -15.67 0.69 20.08
C GLY A 382 -15.41 0.71 18.58
N VAL A 383 -16.45 0.57 17.77
CA VAL A 383 -16.37 0.61 16.29
C VAL A 383 -15.89 1.98 15.82
N THR A 384 -16.53 3.07 16.27
CA THR A 384 -16.18 4.42 15.85
C THR A 384 -14.78 4.83 16.29
N ALA A 385 -14.37 4.46 17.51
CA ALA A 385 -13.02 4.74 18.00
C ALA A 385 -11.96 3.95 17.23
N SER A 386 -12.22 2.68 16.88
CA SER A 386 -11.30 1.88 16.06
C SER A 386 -11.12 2.46 14.65
N LEU A 387 -12.21 2.92 14.02
CA LEU A 387 -12.21 3.57 12.71
C LEU A 387 -11.43 4.90 12.70
N LYS A 388 -11.49 5.67 13.79
CA LYS A 388 -10.72 6.91 13.92
C LYS A 388 -9.25 6.64 14.25
N LEU A 389 -8.97 5.64 15.08
CA LEU A 389 -7.61 5.25 15.43
C LEU A 389 -6.82 4.76 14.21
N GLN A 390 -7.42 3.94 13.34
CA GLN A 390 -6.73 3.46 12.14
C GLN A 390 -6.24 4.60 11.23
N ASN A 391 -7.00 5.69 11.11
CA ASN A 391 -6.62 6.81 10.25
C ASN A 391 -5.48 7.59 10.88
N TYR A 392 -5.47 7.74 12.22
CA TYR A 392 -4.33 8.34 12.90
C TYR A 392 -3.06 7.52 12.72
N ILE A 393 -3.14 6.19 12.90
CA ILE A 393 -2.03 5.27 12.64
C ILE A 393 -1.53 5.42 11.20
N ALA A 394 -2.44 5.43 10.22
CA ALA A 394 -2.08 5.59 8.81
C ALA A 394 -1.38 6.92 8.52
N ILE A 395 -1.82 8.04 9.12
CA ILE A 395 -1.17 9.36 8.98
C ILE A 395 0.23 9.34 9.58
N LEU A 396 0.41 8.75 10.75
CA LEU A 396 1.71 8.68 11.41
C LEU A 396 2.69 7.80 10.62
N THR A 397 2.25 6.64 10.14
CA THR A 397 3.05 5.78 9.25
C THR A 397 3.42 6.53 7.97
N ALA A 398 2.46 7.20 7.34
CA ALA A 398 2.67 8.01 6.15
C ALA A 398 3.74 9.09 6.33
N LEU A 399 3.70 9.78 7.47
CA LEU A 399 4.67 10.80 7.83
C LEU A 399 6.05 10.18 8.08
N ALA A 400 6.12 8.99 8.69
CA ALA A 400 7.37 8.27 8.93
C ALA A 400 8.05 7.82 7.62
N GLU A 401 7.28 7.39 6.62
CA GLU A 401 7.79 7.01 5.29
C GLU A 401 8.22 8.22 4.45
N SER A 402 7.70 9.42 4.76
CA SER A 402 8.04 10.63 4.03
C SER A 402 9.48 11.10 4.31
N PRO A 403 10.17 11.75 3.34
CA PRO A 403 11.55 12.23 3.47
C PRO A 403 11.62 13.56 4.24
N VAL A 404 10.71 13.77 5.19
CA VAL A 404 10.48 15.07 5.81
C VAL A 404 10.96 15.09 7.26
N LEU A 405 10.88 13.95 7.93
CA LEU A 405 11.29 13.80 9.33
C LEU A 405 12.78 13.50 9.44
N THR A 406 13.44 14.13 10.39
CA THR A 406 14.77 13.67 10.83
C THR A 406 14.70 12.28 11.46
N ILE A 407 15.85 11.61 11.62
CA ILE A 407 15.89 10.24 12.20
C ILE A 407 15.26 10.19 13.60
N ASP A 408 15.53 11.18 14.45
CA ASP A 408 14.98 11.23 15.80
C ASP A 408 13.47 11.46 15.84
N GLU A 409 12.95 12.32 14.95
CA GLU A 409 11.51 12.55 14.81
C GLU A 409 10.81 11.30 14.28
N ARG A 410 11.40 10.67 13.26
CA ARG A 410 10.91 9.41 12.70
C ARG A 410 10.83 8.32 13.76
N ARG A 411 11.89 8.14 14.56
CA ARG A 411 11.91 7.18 15.66
C ARG A 411 10.73 7.42 16.63
N LYS A 412 10.50 8.66 17.06
CA LYS A 412 9.41 9.00 17.98
C LYS A 412 8.03 8.70 17.39
N ILE A 413 7.82 9.02 16.11
CA ILE A 413 6.56 8.75 15.41
C ILE A 413 6.32 7.25 15.29
N LEU A 414 7.36 6.46 14.95
CA LEU A 414 7.26 5.00 14.89
C LEU A 414 6.99 4.40 16.28
N GLU A 415 7.64 4.89 17.33
CA GLU A 415 7.36 4.46 18.71
C GLU A 415 5.91 4.77 19.12
N GLU A 416 5.37 5.92 18.70
CA GLU A 416 3.97 6.28 18.91
C GLU A 416 3.05 5.29 18.18
N VAL A 417 3.30 4.99 16.90
CA VAL A 417 2.51 4.00 16.14
C VAL A 417 2.51 2.62 16.82
N LEU A 418 3.68 2.13 17.21
CA LEU A 418 3.82 0.83 17.87
C LEU A 418 3.16 0.81 19.26
N MET A 419 3.20 1.93 19.98
CA MET A 419 2.52 2.10 21.27
C MET A 419 1.00 2.12 21.12
N LEU A 420 0.47 2.82 20.11
CA LEU A 420 -0.97 2.80 19.79
C LEU A 420 -1.47 1.38 19.50
N TYR A 421 -0.68 0.58 18.78
CA TYR A 421 -1.01 -0.82 18.58
C TYR A 421 -0.97 -1.62 19.89
N ARG A 422 0.18 -1.63 20.57
CA ARG A 422 0.41 -2.46 21.75
C ARG A 422 -0.58 -2.17 22.87
N ASP A 423 -0.81 -0.89 23.18
CA ASP A 423 -1.53 -0.48 24.38
C ASP A 423 -3.05 -0.39 24.14
N TYR A 424 -3.48 -0.14 22.89
CA TYR A 424 -4.89 0.08 22.56
C TYR A 424 -5.45 -0.92 21.56
N PHE A 425 -4.90 -0.98 20.35
CA PHE A 425 -5.52 -1.76 19.26
C PHE A 425 -5.42 -3.28 19.48
N ARG A 426 -4.26 -3.77 19.95
CA ARG A 426 -4.05 -5.20 20.26
C ARG A 426 -5.05 -5.69 21.31
N SER A 427 -5.32 -4.87 22.33
CA SER A 427 -6.32 -5.16 23.37
C SER A 427 -7.72 -5.27 22.78
N LEU A 428 -8.09 -4.40 21.82
CA LEU A 428 -9.39 -4.48 21.13
C LEU A 428 -9.59 -5.83 20.42
N LEU A 429 -8.55 -6.40 19.82
CA LEU A 429 -8.62 -7.72 19.16
C LEU A 429 -9.07 -8.85 20.10
N THR A 430 -8.81 -8.69 21.40
CA THR A 430 -9.16 -9.68 22.43
C THR A 430 -10.54 -9.45 23.05
N THR A 431 -11.16 -8.31 22.79
CA THR A 431 -12.51 -8.00 23.28
C THR A 431 -13.60 -8.63 22.41
N GLU A 432 -14.85 -8.55 22.89
CA GLU A 432 -16.05 -8.92 22.14
C GLU A 432 -16.59 -7.78 21.25
N ILE A 433 -15.85 -6.67 21.12
CA ILE A 433 -16.24 -5.57 20.23
C ILE A 433 -15.95 -5.98 18.79
N PRO A 434 -16.95 -5.90 17.88
CA PRO A 434 -16.72 -6.22 16.49
C PRO A 434 -15.88 -5.13 15.81
N ILE A 435 -14.92 -5.53 14.98
CA ILE A 435 -14.06 -4.62 14.22
C ILE A 435 -14.23 -4.94 12.75
N PHE A 436 -14.38 -3.91 11.91
CA PHE A 436 -14.42 -4.10 10.46
C PHE A 436 -13.08 -4.67 9.95
N ASN A 437 -13.17 -5.64 9.04
CA ASN A 437 -12.00 -6.20 8.35
C ASN A 437 -11.20 -5.11 7.63
N TYR A 438 -11.88 -4.08 7.11
CA TYR A 438 -11.25 -2.88 6.55
C TYR A 438 -10.32 -2.19 7.56
N THR A 439 -10.79 -1.98 8.79
CA THR A 439 -10.00 -1.37 9.87
C THR A 439 -8.81 -2.23 10.25
N LEU A 440 -8.99 -3.54 10.34
CA LEU A 440 -7.91 -4.47 10.69
C LEU A 440 -6.85 -4.52 9.61
N ASP A 441 -7.24 -4.70 8.35
CA ASP A 441 -6.33 -4.74 7.20
C ASP A 441 -5.52 -3.44 7.12
N SER A 442 -6.21 -2.31 7.29
CA SER A 442 -5.63 -0.98 7.36
C SER A 442 -4.55 -0.83 8.44
N VAL A 443 -4.86 -1.23 9.67
CA VAL A 443 -3.93 -1.13 10.81
C VAL A 443 -2.77 -2.10 10.64
N PHE A 444 -3.03 -3.32 10.19
CA PHE A 444 -1.98 -4.33 9.98
C PHE A 444 -0.99 -3.91 8.89
N GLN A 445 -1.45 -3.34 7.78
CA GLN A 445 -0.58 -2.78 6.74
C GLN A 445 0.32 -1.67 7.29
N SER A 446 -0.27 -0.68 7.96
CA SER A 446 0.47 0.45 8.53
C SER A 446 1.48 0.02 9.60
N LEU A 447 1.17 -1.01 10.37
CA LEU A 447 2.08 -1.59 11.36
C LEU A 447 3.18 -2.42 10.73
N GLY A 448 2.90 -3.21 9.68
CA GLY A 448 3.92 -3.95 8.95
C GLY A 448 5.05 -3.04 8.46
N VAL A 449 4.69 -1.89 7.89
CA VAL A 449 5.63 -0.82 7.52
C VAL A 449 6.35 -0.25 8.74
N ALA A 450 5.62 0.14 9.79
CA ALA A 450 6.22 0.75 10.98
C ALA A 450 7.24 -0.19 11.69
N TYR A 451 6.94 -1.49 11.78
CA TYR A 451 7.85 -2.50 12.29
C TYR A 451 9.09 -2.63 11.38
N ALA A 452 8.93 -2.65 10.06
CA ALA A 452 10.06 -2.71 9.13
C ALA A 452 10.97 -1.48 9.24
N GLU A 453 10.38 -0.29 9.33
CA GLU A 453 11.09 0.97 9.45
C GLU A 453 11.86 1.08 10.77
N TYR A 454 11.22 0.73 11.89
CA TYR A 454 11.88 0.80 13.20
C TYR A 454 13.03 -0.20 13.30
N TYR A 455 12.97 -1.35 12.61
CA TYR A 455 14.08 -2.30 12.57
C TYR A 455 15.37 -1.67 12.02
N PHE A 456 15.27 -0.76 11.04
CA PHE A 456 16.43 -0.04 10.50
C PHE A 456 17.01 1.01 11.45
N LEU A 457 16.23 1.45 12.44
CA LEU A 457 16.64 2.43 13.45
C LEU A 457 17.11 1.80 14.77
N ALA A 458 16.74 0.55 15.04
CA ALA A 458 17.13 -0.20 16.23
C ALA A 458 18.52 -0.86 16.08
N THR A 459 19.26 -1.03 17.16
CA THR A 459 20.56 -1.75 17.22
C THR A 459 20.67 -2.65 18.45
N GLY A 460 21.67 -3.53 18.46
CA GLY A 460 21.94 -4.45 19.57
C GLY A 460 20.70 -5.18 20.09
N ASP A 461 20.57 -5.25 21.42
CA ASP A 461 19.46 -5.89 22.13
C ASP A 461 18.09 -5.27 21.78
N ALA A 462 18.04 -3.96 21.51
CA ALA A 462 16.79 -3.30 21.13
C ALA A 462 16.28 -3.81 19.77
N ARG A 463 17.18 -4.14 18.84
CA ARG A 463 16.79 -4.75 17.55
C ARG A 463 16.27 -6.16 17.75
N GLU A 464 16.88 -6.96 18.63
CA GLU A 464 16.41 -8.31 18.93
C GLU A 464 15.04 -8.29 19.61
N GLN A 465 14.82 -7.40 20.58
CA GLN A 465 13.52 -7.19 21.20
C GLN A 465 12.46 -6.80 20.17
N HIS A 466 12.80 -5.86 19.27
CA HIS A 466 11.90 -5.43 18.21
C HIS A 466 11.56 -6.54 17.21
N LEU A 467 12.52 -7.41 16.88
CA LEU A 467 12.27 -8.59 16.05
C LEU A 467 11.28 -9.54 16.73
N ASN A 468 11.42 -9.78 18.04
CA ASN A 468 10.46 -10.61 18.77
C ASN A 468 9.06 -10.00 18.75
N GLN A 469 8.94 -8.68 18.92
CA GLN A 469 7.65 -7.98 18.79
C GLN A 469 7.06 -8.09 17.37
N SER A 470 7.91 -8.06 16.34
CA SER A 470 7.48 -8.27 14.95
C SER A 470 6.94 -9.69 14.73
N LEU A 471 7.52 -10.70 15.39
CA LEU A 471 7.03 -12.08 15.36
C LEU A 471 5.70 -12.23 16.10
N GLU A 472 5.55 -11.60 17.28
CA GLU A 472 4.27 -11.55 18.00
C GLU A 472 3.18 -10.90 17.16
N PHE A 473 3.50 -9.83 16.44
CA PHE A 473 2.56 -9.16 15.54
C PHE A 473 2.07 -10.07 14.42
N LEU A 474 2.96 -10.85 13.79
CA LEU A 474 2.56 -11.85 12.79
C LEU A 474 1.63 -12.92 13.38
N LEU A 475 1.90 -13.36 14.61
CA LEU A 475 1.04 -14.30 15.32
C LEU A 475 -0.34 -13.69 15.63
N ASP A 476 -0.41 -12.42 16.03
CA ASP A 476 -1.68 -11.73 16.27
C ASP A 476 -2.53 -11.68 14.99
N ILE A 477 -1.92 -11.41 13.82
CA ILE A 477 -2.61 -11.45 12.52
C ILE A 477 -3.14 -12.86 12.22
N TYR A 478 -2.29 -13.87 12.32
CA TYR A 478 -2.69 -15.25 12.04
C TYR A 478 -3.82 -15.72 12.97
N SER A 479 -3.71 -15.40 14.27
CA SER A 479 -4.73 -15.75 15.26
C SER A 479 -6.07 -15.08 14.98
N THR A 480 -6.04 -13.83 14.50
CA THR A 480 -7.24 -13.10 14.06
C THR A 480 -7.87 -13.78 12.85
N ILE A 481 -7.07 -14.19 11.86
CA ILE A 481 -7.54 -14.90 10.67
C ILE A 481 -8.16 -16.26 11.04
N ASP A 482 -7.47 -17.08 11.83
CA ASP A 482 -7.97 -18.40 12.24
C ASP A 482 -9.30 -18.28 13.01
N GLY A 483 -9.39 -17.32 13.93
CA GLY A 483 -10.59 -17.09 14.74
C GLY A 483 -11.82 -16.69 13.92
N GLU A 484 -11.61 -16.04 12.77
CA GLU A 484 -12.67 -15.44 11.95
C GLU A 484 -12.83 -16.11 10.58
N TRP A 485 -12.08 -17.18 10.31
CA TRP A 485 -11.99 -17.85 9.01
C TRP A 485 -13.35 -18.22 8.38
N GLN A 486 -14.33 -18.58 9.22
CA GLN A 486 -15.65 -19.03 8.78
C GLN A 486 -16.52 -17.91 8.15
N LYS A 487 -16.17 -16.63 8.33
CA LYS A 487 -17.04 -15.49 7.99
C LYS A 487 -16.92 -15.00 6.56
N ALA A 488 -16.48 -15.86 5.64
CA ALA A 488 -15.95 -15.50 4.33
C ALA A 488 -14.47 -15.11 4.44
N GLN A 489 -13.67 -15.93 3.76
CA GLN A 489 -12.22 -15.84 3.51
C GLN A 489 -11.72 -14.40 3.67
N VAL A 490 -11.33 -14.03 4.88
CA VAL A 490 -11.08 -12.62 5.21
C VAL A 490 -9.99 -12.12 4.26
N GLN A 491 -10.35 -11.17 3.40
CA GLN A 491 -9.46 -10.55 2.42
C GLN A 491 -8.51 -9.58 3.14
N PHE A 492 -7.64 -10.12 3.99
CA PHE A 492 -6.49 -9.39 4.48
C PHE A 492 -5.48 -9.27 3.35
N SER A 493 -4.92 -8.09 3.18
CA SER A 493 -3.83 -7.81 2.24
C SER A 493 -2.51 -8.34 2.79
N VAL A 494 -2.44 -9.65 3.06
CA VAL A 494 -1.32 -10.32 3.73
C VAL A 494 -0.01 -10.09 2.99
N PHE A 495 -0.04 -10.02 1.65
CA PHE A 495 1.16 -9.71 0.87
C PHE A 495 1.72 -8.32 1.15
N VAL A 496 0.90 -7.33 1.51
CA VAL A 496 1.38 -5.99 1.87
C VAL A 496 2.17 -6.05 3.18
N VAL A 497 1.66 -6.76 4.19
CA VAL A 497 2.36 -6.94 5.47
C VAL A 497 3.64 -7.76 5.27
N ALA A 498 3.58 -8.84 4.49
CA ALA A 498 4.73 -9.69 4.20
C ALA A 498 5.79 -8.95 3.36
N ASN A 499 5.39 -8.08 2.43
CA ASN A 499 6.30 -7.22 1.66
C ASN A 499 7.22 -6.40 2.58
N SER A 500 6.68 -5.85 3.66
CA SER A 500 7.47 -5.08 4.63
C SER A 500 8.29 -5.95 5.58
N LEU A 501 7.70 -7.02 6.14
CA LEU A 501 8.32 -7.79 7.23
C LEU A 501 9.24 -8.92 6.76
N SER A 502 8.93 -9.60 5.67
CA SER A 502 9.74 -10.72 5.18
C SER A 502 11.18 -10.32 4.84
N PRO A 503 11.46 -9.15 4.22
CA PRO A 503 12.83 -8.69 4.00
C PRO A 503 13.63 -8.50 5.30
N ILE A 504 13.04 -7.93 6.36
CA ILE A 504 13.75 -7.74 7.64
C ILE A 504 14.01 -9.08 8.35
N LEU A 505 13.08 -10.03 8.27
CA LEU A 505 13.26 -11.39 8.81
C LEU A 505 14.34 -12.15 8.05
N THR A 506 14.41 -11.96 6.72
CA THR A 506 15.49 -12.51 5.89
C THR A 506 16.84 -11.93 6.28
N ARG A 507 16.93 -10.61 6.54
CA ARG A 507 18.17 -9.97 7.02
C ARG A 507 18.60 -10.46 8.41
N ALA A 508 17.64 -10.82 9.25
CA ALA A 508 17.87 -11.38 10.57
C ALA A 508 18.13 -12.91 10.55
N ASP A 509 18.06 -13.56 9.38
CA ASP A 509 18.12 -15.02 9.22
C ASP A 509 17.09 -15.78 10.08
N ILE A 510 15.91 -15.18 10.26
CA ILE A 510 14.79 -15.76 10.99
C ILE A 510 13.80 -16.33 9.99
N LEU A 511 13.38 -17.57 10.17
CA LEU A 511 12.27 -18.19 9.45
C LEU A 511 11.12 -18.44 10.42
N SER A 512 10.04 -17.66 10.28
CA SER A 512 8.87 -17.75 11.14
C SER A 512 7.84 -18.75 10.60
N GLU A 513 7.26 -19.55 11.49
CA GLU A 513 6.12 -20.40 11.10
C GLU A 513 4.90 -19.54 10.74
N ASP A 514 4.63 -18.48 11.50
CA ASP A 514 3.43 -17.65 11.30
C ASP A 514 3.52 -16.82 10.03
N GLU A 515 4.72 -16.34 9.68
CA GLU A 515 4.98 -15.78 8.35
C GLU A 515 4.67 -16.81 7.25
N THR A 516 5.11 -18.05 7.42
CA THR A 516 4.87 -19.13 6.45
C THR A 516 3.38 -19.45 6.32
N ARG A 517 2.65 -19.50 7.45
CA ARG A 517 1.19 -19.70 7.47
C ARG A 517 0.49 -18.58 6.71
N LEU A 518 0.84 -17.33 7.01
CA LEU A 518 0.26 -16.14 6.38
C LEU A 518 0.50 -16.13 4.87
N ILE A 519 1.75 -16.33 4.42
CA ILE A 519 2.06 -16.40 2.98
C ILE A 519 1.32 -17.56 2.31
N TYR A 520 1.20 -18.71 2.98
CA TYR A 520 0.45 -19.85 2.45
C TYR A 520 -1.05 -19.56 2.30
N ILE A 521 -1.67 -18.91 3.30
CA ILE A 521 -3.06 -18.42 3.22
C ILE A 521 -3.21 -17.48 2.02
N ALA A 522 -2.33 -16.49 1.91
CA ALA A 522 -2.37 -15.51 0.82
C ALA A 522 -2.27 -16.16 -0.56
N MET A 523 -1.35 -17.13 -0.72
CA MET A 523 -1.17 -17.90 -1.95
C MET A 523 -2.39 -18.77 -2.31
N LYS A 524 -3.08 -19.33 -1.32
CA LYS A 524 -4.26 -20.17 -1.51
C LYS A 524 -5.52 -19.38 -1.82
N SER A 525 -5.64 -18.18 -1.27
CA SER A 525 -6.80 -17.29 -1.47
C SER A 525 -6.65 -16.37 -2.69
N LEU A 526 -5.57 -16.49 -3.45
CA LEU A 526 -5.23 -15.59 -4.54
C LEU A 526 -6.13 -15.80 -5.77
N ASP A 527 -6.92 -14.79 -6.14
CA ASP A 527 -7.65 -14.78 -7.40
C ASP A 527 -6.79 -14.21 -8.53
N VAL A 528 -5.98 -15.09 -9.11
CA VAL A 528 -5.05 -14.78 -10.20
C VAL A 528 -5.77 -14.19 -11.42
N ASN A 529 -6.98 -14.67 -11.74
CA ASN A 529 -7.70 -14.21 -12.92
C ASN A 529 -8.19 -12.77 -12.76
N THR A 530 -8.69 -12.42 -11.57
CA THR A 530 -9.08 -11.04 -11.27
C THR A 530 -7.87 -10.12 -11.30
N ILE A 531 -6.74 -10.53 -10.73
CA ILE A 531 -5.50 -9.72 -10.76
C ILE A 531 -5.01 -9.52 -12.19
N ASP A 532 -4.94 -10.57 -13.02
CA ASP A 532 -4.53 -10.43 -14.42
C ASP A 532 -5.47 -9.47 -15.20
N ALA A 533 -6.78 -9.47 -14.91
CA ALA A 533 -7.71 -8.51 -15.49
C ALA A 533 -7.48 -7.06 -15.03
N GLU A 534 -6.92 -6.85 -13.83
CA GLU A 534 -6.53 -5.53 -13.33
C GLU A 534 -5.34 -4.94 -14.10
N GLN A 535 -4.51 -5.75 -14.76
CA GLN A 535 -3.41 -5.25 -15.61
C GLN A 535 -3.92 -4.23 -16.65
N ILE A 536 -5.13 -4.43 -17.17
CA ILE A 536 -5.77 -3.56 -18.16
C ILE A 536 -6.67 -2.52 -17.48
N THR A 537 -7.48 -2.96 -16.52
CA THR A 537 -8.56 -2.12 -15.95
C THR A 537 -8.12 -1.22 -14.80
N LYS A 538 -7.12 -1.65 -14.02
CA LYS A 538 -6.54 -0.96 -12.85
C LYS A 538 -5.03 -1.24 -12.73
N PRO A 539 -4.20 -0.73 -13.66
CA PRO A 539 -2.76 -1.07 -13.71
C PRO A 539 -2.00 -0.82 -12.39
N GLU A 540 -2.39 0.21 -11.63
CA GLU A 540 -1.80 0.52 -10.30
C GLU A 540 -2.07 -0.60 -9.28
N ALA A 541 -3.29 -1.16 -9.27
CA ALA A 541 -3.64 -2.28 -8.39
C ALA A 541 -2.89 -3.56 -8.79
N TYR A 542 -2.74 -3.81 -10.09
CA TYR A 542 -1.93 -4.91 -10.61
C TYR A 542 -0.47 -4.81 -10.17
N ALA A 543 0.17 -3.65 -10.40
CA ALA A 543 1.56 -3.41 -10.02
C ALA A 543 1.78 -3.58 -8.50
N THR A 544 0.84 -3.07 -7.70
CA THR A 544 0.86 -3.21 -6.23
C THR A 544 0.75 -4.67 -5.81
N SER A 545 -0.18 -5.43 -6.38
CA SER A 545 -0.34 -6.86 -6.10
C SER A 545 0.91 -7.65 -6.49
N LEU A 546 1.47 -7.40 -7.68
CA LEU A 546 2.67 -8.07 -8.18
C LEU A 546 3.89 -7.75 -7.31
N GLY A 547 4.15 -6.46 -7.04
CA GLY A 547 5.29 -6.01 -6.25
C GLY A 547 5.28 -6.62 -4.85
N ASN A 548 4.15 -6.51 -4.14
CA ASN A 548 4.03 -7.04 -2.79
C ASN A 548 4.22 -8.57 -2.73
N ALA A 549 3.58 -9.30 -3.65
CA ALA A 549 3.68 -10.75 -3.70
C ALA A 549 5.10 -11.21 -4.05
N VAL A 550 5.73 -10.61 -5.06
CA VAL A 550 7.09 -10.98 -5.48
C VAL A 550 8.10 -10.67 -4.39
N THR A 551 8.06 -9.49 -3.74
CA THR A 551 8.99 -9.16 -2.64
C THR A 551 8.87 -10.14 -1.48
N ALA A 552 7.64 -10.41 -1.00
CA ALA A 552 7.40 -11.36 0.08
C ALA A 552 7.92 -12.77 -0.27
N LEU A 553 7.60 -13.26 -1.46
CA LEU A 553 8.04 -14.58 -1.93
C LEU A 553 9.56 -14.64 -2.17
N THR A 554 10.18 -13.54 -2.61
CA THR A 554 11.64 -13.45 -2.79
C THR A 554 12.36 -13.59 -1.47
N ALA A 555 11.88 -12.89 -0.44
CA ALA A 555 12.40 -12.99 0.92
C ALA A 555 12.27 -14.41 1.50
N LEU A 556 11.12 -15.07 1.28
CA LEU A 556 10.92 -16.46 1.70
C LEU A 556 11.82 -17.44 0.92
N ALA A 557 11.87 -17.32 -0.40
CA ALA A 557 12.69 -18.15 -1.27
C ALA A 557 14.19 -18.01 -0.97
N ALA A 558 14.65 -16.80 -0.61
CA ALA A 558 16.04 -16.54 -0.28
C ALA A 558 16.55 -17.34 0.94
N ARG A 559 15.67 -17.64 1.90
CA ARG A 559 15.94 -18.44 3.11
C ARG A 559 15.80 -19.95 2.86
N LEU A 560 14.88 -20.35 1.98
CA LEU A 560 14.52 -21.76 1.78
C LEU A 560 15.30 -22.45 0.64
N LEU A 561 15.39 -21.80 -0.52
CA LEU A 561 16.03 -22.39 -1.70
C LEU A 561 17.55 -22.39 -1.55
N LYS A 562 18.22 -23.35 -2.19
CA LYS A 562 19.68 -23.49 -2.14
C LYS A 562 20.27 -23.64 -3.54
N ARG A 563 21.56 -23.30 -3.70
CA ARG A 563 22.37 -23.53 -4.91
C ARG A 563 21.75 -22.92 -6.18
N ASP A 564 21.76 -23.63 -7.31
CA ASP A 564 21.37 -23.13 -8.62
C ASP A 564 19.89 -22.75 -8.70
N GLU A 565 19.00 -23.52 -8.06
CA GLU A 565 17.56 -23.22 -8.02
C GLU A 565 17.30 -21.88 -7.31
N ARG A 566 18.02 -21.60 -6.21
CA ARG A 566 17.99 -20.30 -5.53
C ARG A 566 18.40 -19.17 -6.46
N ILE A 567 19.50 -19.34 -7.19
CA ILE A 567 20.01 -18.29 -8.09
C ILE A 567 19.02 -18.01 -9.22
N VAL A 568 18.48 -19.04 -9.86
CA VAL A 568 17.52 -18.89 -10.96
C VAL A 568 16.26 -18.15 -10.49
N VAL A 569 15.68 -18.57 -9.37
CA VAL A 569 14.47 -17.94 -8.82
C VAL A 569 14.73 -16.50 -8.41
N LEU A 570 15.79 -16.23 -7.63
CA LEU A 570 16.06 -14.89 -7.14
C LEU A 570 16.43 -13.91 -8.26
N LYS A 571 17.12 -14.34 -9.33
CA LYS A 571 17.40 -13.47 -10.48
C LYS A 571 16.12 -12.99 -11.15
N ARG A 572 15.18 -13.92 -11.42
CA ARG A 572 13.86 -13.60 -11.97
C ARG A 572 13.09 -12.66 -11.06
N CYS A 573 13.10 -12.91 -9.75
CA CYS A 573 12.46 -12.04 -8.77
C CYS A 573 12.98 -10.60 -8.82
N VAL A 574 14.31 -10.43 -8.83
CA VAL A 574 14.94 -9.10 -8.83
C VAL A 574 14.58 -8.31 -10.08
N GLU A 575 14.55 -8.97 -11.24
CA GLU A 575 14.13 -8.35 -12.50
C GLU A 575 12.69 -7.82 -12.42
N VAL A 576 11.75 -8.65 -11.95
CA VAL A 576 10.34 -8.25 -11.78
C VAL A 576 10.16 -7.14 -10.74
N ILE A 577 10.89 -7.20 -9.62
CA ILE A 577 10.85 -6.16 -8.58
C ILE A 577 11.31 -4.83 -9.18
N LEU A 578 12.46 -4.79 -9.85
CA LEU A 578 12.98 -3.57 -10.45
C LEU A 578 12.03 -3.03 -11.54
N ASP A 579 11.45 -3.91 -12.35
CA ASP A 579 10.46 -3.53 -13.37
C ASP A 579 9.21 -2.88 -12.76
N THR A 580 8.74 -3.44 -11.66
CA THR A 580 7.58 -2.91 -10.92
C THR A 580 7.90 -1.53 -10.32
N GLN A 581 9.09 -1.35 -9.77
CA GLN A 581 9.52 -0.06 -9.20
C GLN A 581 9.70 1.02 -10.27
N GLU A 582 10.28 0.69 -11.42
CA GLU A 582 10.37 1.61 -12.55
C GLU A 582 8.99 2.01 -13.07
N TRP A 583 8.04 1.06 -13.09
CA TRP A 583 6.66 1.35 -13.43
C TRP A 583 6.02 2.34 -12.44
N PHE A 584 6.18 2.14 -11.12
CA PHE A 584 5.67 3.09 -10.12
C PHE A 584 6.28 4.49 -10.29
N VAL A 585 7.60 4.58 -10.49
CA VAL A 585 8.29 5.84 -10.76
C VAL A 585 7.71 6.56 -11.98
N SER A 586 7.41 5.83 -13.06
CA SER A 586 6.78 6.40 -14.26
C SER A 586 5.40 7.02 -14.01
N ARG A 587 4.69 6.57 -12.97
CA ARG A 587 3.40 7.11 -12.53
C ARG A 587 3.54 8.22 -11.48
N GLY A 588 4.76 8.54 -11.06
CA GLY A 588 5.04 9.48 -9.98
C GLY A 588 4.63 8.92 -8.62
N ILE A 589 4.71 7.60 -8.45
CA ILE A 589 4.53 6.88 -7.19
C ILE A 589 5.92 6.44 -6.73
N ILE A 590 6.39 6.95 -5.60
CA ILE A 590 7.70 6.60 -5.06
C ILE A 590 7.50 6.01 -3.68
N CYS A 591 7.70 4.70 -3.54
CA CYS A 591 7.74 4.03 -2.25
C CYS A 591 9.21 3.75 -1.89
N ARG A 592 9.73 4.48 -0.91
CA ARG A 592 11.13 4.35 -0.49
C ARG A 592 11.43 2.95 0.05
N ASP A 593 10.53 2.40 0.85
CA ASP A 593 10.73 1.12 1.54
C ASP A 593 10.79 -0.04 0.53
N ASP A 594 10.00 0.04 -0.54
CA ASP A 594 10.07 -0.89 -1.67
C ASP A 594 11.40 -0.76 -2.42
N ILE A 595 11.92 0.46 -2.64
CA ILE A 595 13.24 0.68 -3.27
C ILE A 595 14.37 0.14 -2.38
N MET A 596 14.26 0.28 -1.05
CA MET A 596 15.19 -0.32 -0.09
C MET A 596 15.14 -1.85 -0.13
N SER A 597 13.95 -2.42 -0.26
CA SER A 597 13.75 -3.87 -0.40
C SER A 597 14.27 -4.38 -1.74
N ALA A 598 14.05 -3.65 -2.83
CA ALA A 598 14.61 -3.94 -4.15
C ALA A 598 16.14 -3.94 -4.12
N SER A 599 16.76 -2.95 -3.47
CA SER A 599 18.21 -2.90 -3.27
C SER A 599 18.70 -4.12 -2.48
N PHE A 600 18.01 -4.50 -1.41
CA PHE A 600 18.33 -5.71 -0.66
C PHE A 600 18.23 -6.98 -1.49
N HIS A 601 17.14 -7.17 -2.23
CA HIS A 601 16.97 -8.36 -3.05
C HIS A 601 18.01 -8.44 -4.17
N ALA A 602 18.35 -7.31 -4.79
CA ALA A 602 19.45 -7.23 -5.75
C ALA A 602 20.78 -7.70 -5.14
N SER A 603 21.09 -7.30 -3.90
CA SER A 603 22.33 -7.74 -3.22
C SER A 603 22.40 -9.26 -2.96
N LEU A 604 21.27 -9.96 -2.95
CA LEU A 604 21.24 -11.42 -2.81
C LEU A 604 21.71 -12.18 -4.07
N VAL A 605 21.73 -11.50 -5.22
CA VAL A 605 22.06 -12.12 -6.52
C VAL A 605 23.31 -11.54 -7.17
N THR A 606 23.79 -10.36 -6.75
CA THR A 606 24.96 -9.67 -7.36
C THR A 606 26.11 -10.63 -7.64
N GLY A 607 26.53 -11.41 -6.64
CA GLY A 607 27.63 -12.38 -6.74
C GLY A 607 27.48 -13.48 -7.81
N SER A 608 26.27 -13.69 -8.34
CA SER A 608 25.95 -14.71 -9.35
C SER A 608 25.64 -14.15 -10.76
N LEU A 609 25.54 -12.83 -10.90
CA LEU A 609 25.27 -12.16 -12.18
C LEU A 609 26.51 -12.16 -13.08
N LYS A 610 26.34 -12.19 -14.40
CA LYS A 610 27.45 -11.91 -15.32
C LYS A 610 27.77 -10.42 -15.33
N ALA A 611 28.90 -9.99 -15.90
CA ALA A 611 29.32 -8.58 -15.88
C ALA A 611 28.25 -7.63 -16.43
N LYS A 612 27.69 -7.93 -17.61
CA LYS A 612 26.63 -7.12 -18.23
C LYS A 612 25.34 -7.10 -17.39
N GLU A 613 24.89 -8.28 -16.94
CA GLU A 613 23.71 -8.40 -16.06
C GLU A 613 23.90 -7.62 -14.74
N LEU A 614 25.11 -7.64 -14.19
CA LEU A 614 25.46 -6.92 -12.97
C LEU A 614 25.41 -5.42 -13.20
N GLU A 615 26.00 -4.93 -14.28
CA GLU A 615 25.96 -3.51 -14.68
C GLU A 615 24.52 -3.03 -14.83
N GLU A 616 23.68 -3.76 -15.57
CA GLU A 616 22.26 -3.46 -15.76
C GLU A 616 21.50 -3.38 -14.42
N VAL A 617 21.66 -4.37 -13.53
CA VAL A 617 20.99 -4.38 -12.22
C VAL A 617 21.50 -3.24 -11.33
N VAL A 618 22.82 -3.02 -11.29
CA VAL A 618 23.44 -1.99 -10.44
C VAL A 618 23.00 -0.60 -10.88
N ASP A 619 22.98 -0.29 -12.17
CA ASP A 619 22.58 1.02 -12.68
C ASP A 619 21.09 1.32 -12.43
N ARG A 620 20.22 0.30 -12.54
CA ARG A 620 18.80 0.43 -12.16
C ARG A 620 18.65 0.72 -10.67
N VAL A 621 19.37 0.03 -9.80
CA VAL A 621 19.36 0.29 -8.35
C VAL A 621 19.90 1.68 -8.03
N ILE A 622 20.97 2.13 -8.69
CA ILE A 622 21.50 3.50 -8.55
C ILE A 622 20.42 4.53 -8.91
N ALA A 623 19.76 4.36 -10.05
CA ALA A 623 18.71 5.25 -10.51
C ALA A 623 17.57 5.36 -9.48
N LEU A 624 17.03 4.23 -9.01
CA LEU A 624 15.96 4.21 -8.02
C LEU A 624 16.36 4.88 -6.70
N ASN A 625 17.57 4.62 -6.19
CA ASN A 625 18.04 5.27 -4.95
C ASN A 625 18.22 6.79 -5.12
N ARG A 626 18.69 7.26 -6.28
CA ARG A 626 18.83 8.69 -6.59
C ARG A 626 17.49 9.41 -6.77
N ILE A 627 16.46 8.69 -7.21
CA ILE A 627 15.09 9.22 -7.28
C ILE A 627 14.51 9.32 -5.87
N ALA A 628 14.66 8.26 -5.06
CA ALA A 628 14.15 8.22 -3.69
C ALA A 628 14.77 9.31 -2.78
N VAL A 629 16.07 9.60 -2.94
CA VAL A 629 16.78 10.63 -2.16
C VAL A 629 17.09 11.84 -3.03
N GLN A 630 16.22 12.86 -2.99
CA GLN A 630 16.26 13.95 -3.97
C GLN A 630 17.47 14.87 -3.83
N ASP A 631 17.88 15.11 -2.58
CA ASP A 631 19.08 15.86 -2.24
C ASP A 631 19.83 15.13 -1.11
N PRO A 632 20.87 14.35 -1.43
CA PRO A 632 21.66 13.60 -0.46
C PRO A 632 22.35 14.46 0.60
N THR A 633 22.49 15.78 0.38
CA THR A 633 23.11 16.70 1.34
C THR A 633 22.10 17.30 2.30
N LYS A 634 20.90 17.59 1.82
CA LYS A 634 19.76 18.06 2.64
C LYS A 634 19.11 16.92 3.41
N TYR A 635 18.95 15.76 2.77
CA TYR A 635 18.32 14.55 3.29
C TYR A 635 19.37 13.47 3.57
N ASP A 636 20.48 13.86 4.21
CA ASP A 636 21.60 12.98 4.54
C ASP A 636 21.19 11.79 5.44
N TYR A 637 20.11 11.94 6.20
CA TYR A 637 19.50 10.87 6.97
C TYR A 637 18.83 9.77 6.11
N GLU A 638 18.23 10.11 4.97
CA GLU A 638 17.69 9.11 4.04
C GLU A 638 18.83 8.28 3.44
N VAL A 639 19.93 8.95 3.08
CA VAL A 639 21.16 8.28 2.63
C VAL A 639 21.62 7.28 3.69
N ALA A 640 21.67 7.69 4.97
CA ALA A 640 22.02 6.80 6.07
C ALA A 640 21.15 5.54 6.14
N MET A 641 19.83 5.66 6.05
CA MET A 641 18.90 4.53 6.12
C MET A 641 19.01 3.57 4.92
N MET A 642 19.16 4.10 3.71
CA MET A 642 19.23 3.28 2.48
C MET A 642 20.64 2.70 2.21
N SER A 643 21.69 3.31 2.76
CA SER A 643 23.09 3.08 2.37
C SER A 643 23.59 1.64 2.53
N SER A 644 23.13 0.88 3.53
CA SER A 644 23.77 -0.40 3.86
C SER A 644 23.75 -1.41 2.72
N GLN A 645 22.60 -1.62 2.09
CA GLN A 645 22.53 -2.56 0.96
C GLN A 645 23.09 -1.93 -0.32
N TYR A 646 22.81 -0.64 -0.51
CA TYR A 646 23.25 0.10 -1.68
C TYR A 646 24.78 0.14 -1.81
N VAL A 647 25.51 0.45 -0.74
CA VAL A 647 26.97 0.41 -0.70
C VAL A 647 27.51 -0.99 -0.96
N GLY A 648 26.86 -2.04 -0.44
CA GLY A 648 27.26 -3.42 -0.70
C GLY A 648 27.20 -3.79 -2.19
N ILE A 649 26.12 -3.40 -2.87
CA ILE A 649 25.96 -3.61 -4.32
C ILE A 649 27.01 -2.85 -5.11
N LEU A 650 27.25 -1.58 -4.76
CA LEU A 650 28.28 -0.77 -5.39
C LEU A 650 29.67 -1.38 -5.21
N MET A 651 29.99 -1.91 -4.03
CA MET A 651 31.28 -2.59 -3.80
C MET A 651 31.45 -3.85 -4.66
N ASP A 652 30.38 -4.64 -4.83
CA ASP A 652 30.42 -5.82 -5.70
C ASP A 652 30.63 -5.41 -7.16
N ALA A 653 30.00 -4.32 -7.60
CA ALA A 653 30.23 -3.72 -8.90
C ALA A 653 31.68 -3.24 -9.05
N CYS A 654 32.23 -2.52 -8.07
CA CYS A 654 33.62 -2.04 -8.08
C CYS A 654 34.65 -3.16 -8.28
N LYS A 655 34.42 -4.32 -7.66
CA LYS A 655 35.36 -5.44 -7.71
C LYS A 655 35.32 -6.18 -9.04
N ARG A 656 34.25 -6.02 -9.82
CA ARG A 656 33.92 -6.90 -10.95
C ARG A 656 33.70 -6.18 -12.27
N LEU A 657 33.43 -4.88 -12.22
CA LEU A 657 33.24 -4.00 -13.35
C LEU A 657 34.36 -2.96 -13.35
N ASP A 658 35.00 -2.76 -14.50
CA ASP A 658 36.08 -1.78 -14.66
C ASP A 658 35.52 -0.38 -14.98
N ASN A 659 34.63 0.11 -14.11
CA ASN A 659 33.96 1.40 -14.28
C ASN A 659 34.17 2.27 -13.03
N LYS A 660 34.82 3.43 -13.22
CA LYS A 660 35.19 4.36 -12.14
C LYS A 660 33.99 5.01 -11.45
N LYS A 661 32.81 4.99 -12.07
CA LYS A 661 31.56 5.49 -11.49
C LYS A 661 31.22 4.79 -10.17
N TYR A 662 31.32 3.46 -10.13
CA TYR A 662 30.92 2.68 -8.95
C TYR A 662 31.77 2.96 -7.70
N PRO A 663 33.11 2.97 -7.74
CA PRO A 663 33.92 3.24 -6.55
C PRO A 663 33.76 4.67 -6.05
N GLN A 664 33.54 5.63 -6.96
CA GLN A 664 33.22 7.00 -6.58
C GLN A 664 31.90 7.07 -5.81
N LEU A 665 30.82 6.52 -6.37
CA LEU A 665 29.50 6.51 -5.73
C LEU A 665 29.52 5.75 -4.40
N ALA A 666 30.24 4.63 -4.31
CA ALA A 666 30.38 3.85 -3.08
C ALA A 666 30.99 4.70 -1.96
N ARG A 667 32.06 5.44 -2.28
CA ARG A 667 32.76 6.31 -1.32
C ARG A 667 31.90 7.50 -0.89
N GLU A 668 31.30 8.19 -1.85
CA GLU A 668 30.44 9.34 -1.57
C GLU A 668 29.25 8.95 -0.68
N THR A 669 28.59 7.84 -1.02
CA THR A 669 27.46 7.30 -0.24
C THR A 669 27.91 6.89 1.16
N PHE A 670 29.05 6.20 1.27
CA PHE A 670 29.60 5.79 2.57
C PHE A 670 29.90 7.01 3.46
N ASP A 671 30.58 8.02 2.92
CA ASP A 671 31.00 9.21 3.68
C ASP A 671 29.79 10.05 4.12
N LEU A 672 28.75 10.16 3.29
CA LEU A 672 27.49 10.82 3.65
C LEU A 672 26.75 10.05 4.74
N ALA A 673 26.52 8.75 4.54
CA ALA A 673 25.80 7.90 5.49
C ALA A 673 26.49 7.83 6.86
N TYR A 674 27.81 7.64 6.88
CA TYR A 674 28.58 7.60 8.12
C TYR A 674 28.48 8.93 8.88
N ARG A 675 28.62 10.06 8.19
CA ARG A 675 28.48 11.39 8.81
C ARG A 675 27.07 11.63 9.33
N ALA A 676 26.04 11.22 8.59
CA ALA A 676 24.66 11.32 9.03
C ALA A 676 24.42 10.50 10.31
N TRP A 677 24.83 9.23 10.36
CA TRP A 677 24.71 8.42 11.58
C TRP A 677 25.38 9.06 12.80
N VAL A 678 26.55 9.69 12.62
CA VAL A 678 27.24 10.43 13.70
C VAL A 678 26.47 11.70 14.08
N LYS A 679 26.07 12.51 13.08
CA LYS A 679 25.35 13.79 13.25
C LYS A 679 24.06 13.63 14.03
N TYR A 680 23.30 12.57 13.77
CA TYR A 680 22.01 12.29 14.41
C TYR A 680 22.11 11.44 15.67
N GLY A 681 23.31 11.15 16.18
CA GLY A 681 23.46 10.48 17.49
C GLY A 681 23.26 8.96 17.47
N PHE A 682 23.61 8.29 16.37
CA PHE A 682 23.56 6.82 16.23
C PHE A 682 24.98 6.22 16.15
N PRO A 683 25.79 6.32 17.22
CA PRO A 683 27.21 5.93 17.17
C PRO A 683 27.42 4.43 16.93
N GLU A 684 26.50 3.58 17.42
CA GLU A 684 26.58 2.14 17.19
C GLU A 684 26.34 1.78 15.71
N MET A 685 25.37 2.42 15.05
CA MET A 685 25.14 2.28 13.61
C MET A 685 26.35 2.75 12.82
N ALA A 686 26.89 3.93 13.15
CA ALA A 686 28.10 4.46 12.51
C ALA A 686 29.29 3.49 12.65
N ALA A 687 29.49 2.92 13.83
CA ALA A 687 30.56 1.97 14.10
C ALA A 687 30.38 0.65 13.33
N ASN A 688 29.17 0.09 13.31
CA ASN A 688 28.85 -1.13 12.56
C ASN A 688 28.99 -0.91 11.05
N PHE A 689 28.52 0.23 10.55
CA PHE A 689 28.64 0.63 9.14
C PHE A 689 30.10 0.79 8.73
N LYS A 690 30.91 1.49 9.55
CA LYS A 690 32.36 1.62 9.33
C LYS A 690 33.10 0.28 9.40
N ARG A 691 32.70 -0.63 10.31
CA ARG A 691 33.29 -1.97 10.41
C ARG A 691 33.03 -2.78 9.14
N LYS A 692 31.82 -2.68 8.57
CA LYS A 692 31.40 -3.45 7.41
C LYS A 692 31.97 -2.90 6.10
N TYR A 693 32.05 -1.58 5.94
CA TYR A 693 32.33 -0.92 4.65
C TYR A 693 33.54 0.02 4.66
N GLY A 694 34.22 0.21 5.79
CA GLY A 694 35.31 1.17 5.92
C GLY A 694 36.55 0.89 5.06
N GLU A 695 36.64 -0.30 4.44
CA GLU A 695 37.67 -0.61 3.45
C GLU A 695 37.53 0.20 2.15
N ILE A 696 36.34 0.74 1.85
CA ILE A 696 36.11 1.63 0.69
C ILE A 696 36.98 2.90 0.77
N CYS A 697 37.38 3.30 1.98
CA CYS A 697 38.20 4.48 2.23
C CYS A 697 39.71 4.25 2.09
N LYS A 698 40.15 3.01 1.84
CA LYS A 698 41.57 2.65 1.62
C LYS A 698 41.82 2.47 0.14
#